data_AF-A0A3Q7NTX5-F1
#
_entry.id   AF-A0A3Q7NTX5-F1
#
_cell.length_a   1.000
_cell.length_b   1.000
_cell.length_c   1.000
_cell.angle_alpha   90.00
_cell.angle_beta   90.00
_cell.angle_gamma   90.00
#
_symmetry.space_group_name_H-M   'P 1'
#
loop_
_entity.id
_entity.type
_entity.pdbx_description
1 polymer ?
#
loop_
_entity_poly.entity_id
_entity_poly.type
_entity_poly.pdbx_seq_one_letter_code
_entity_poly.pdbx_strand_id
1 'polypeptide(L)'
;MWLKPEEVLLKNALKLWVTQKSSCYFILQRRRGHGEGGGRLTGRLVGALDAVLDSNARVAPFRILLQVPGSQVYSPIACGATLEEINQHWDWLEQNLLHTLSVFDNKDDIASFVKGKVKALIAEETSSRLAEQEEEPEKFREALVKFEARFNFPEAEKLVTYYSCCCWKGRVPRQGWLYLSINHLCFYSFFLGKELKLVVPWVDIQKLERTSNVFLTDTIRITTQNKERDFSMFLNLDEVFKIMEQLADVTLRRLLDNEVFDLDPDLQEPSQITKRDLEARAQNEFFRAFFRLPRRERLHAVVGCSLWTPFSRCHTVGRMFASDRYVCFASKEDGCCNVILPLREVVSIEKMEDTSLLPNPIIISIRSKMAFQFIELKDRDNLVESLLMRLKQVHANHPVHYDTSRDEDMQTSPVFHSASMCSDHKFGDLEMVSSQNSEESEKEKSPRLHPEALISVFQPAGSQSPDSRMSREQIKISLWNDHFVEYGRTVCMFRTEKIRKLVAMGIPESLRGRLWLLFSDAVTDLASHPGYYGNLVEESMGKCCLVTEEIERDLHRSLPEHPAFQNETGIAALRRVLTAYAHRNPKIGYCQSMNILTSVLLLYAKEEEAFWLLVAVCERMLPDYFNHRVIGAQVDQSVFEELIKEHLPELAEHMNDLSALASISLSWFLTLFLSIMPLESAVSVVDCFFYDGIKAIFQLGLAVLEANAQGLCSSKDDGQALMVLSRFLDHIKNEDSPGPPVGSHHAFFSDDQEPYPGTDIADLIRDSYEKFGDQSVEQIEHLRCKHRIRVLQGHEDTTKQNVLRVVIPEVSIPPEDLEELYDLFKREHMMSCYWEQPRPMAPRHDPSRPYAEQYRIDARQFAHLFQLVSPWTCGAHTEILAERTFRLLDDNMDHLIEFKAFVSCLDVMYNGEMNEKIKLLYRLHIPPALTENDRDSQSPLKNPLLSTSRPLVFGKSNGDAADYQKQLKQMIKDLAKEKDQTDKELPKMSQREFIQFCKTLYSMFHEDPEENDLYQAIATVTTLLLQIGEVGQRGSSSGSCSQDGGEELRAPALSPEQDLVFADTSPGKIVQDSQTFPEEAEGDWTVSLEHILASLLTEQSLVNFFEKPLDIKSKLENAKINQYSLKTLEMSRQSQPELKLSSL
;
A
#
# COMPACT_ATOMS: atom_id res chain seq x y z
N MET A 1 -19.93 -7.29 30.87
CA MET A 1 -20.86 -7.17 29.73
C MET A 1 -22.28 -7.55 30.13
N TRP A 2 -23.29 -6.89 29.55
CA TRP A 2 -24.70 -7.32 29.63
C TRP A 2 -24.96 -8.58 28.77
N LEU A 3 -25.93 -9.40 29.15
CA LEU A 3 -26.29 -10.66 28.50
C LEU A 3 -27.75 -10.66 28.07
N LYS A 4 -28.03 -11.29 26.92
CA LYS A 4 -29.40 -11.56 26.49
C LYS A 4 -30.07 -12.44 27.56
N PRO A 5 -31.20 -12.03 28.14
CA PRO A 5 -31.83 -12.81 29.20
C PRO A 5 -32.49 -14.08 28.64
N GLU A 6 -31.77 -15.20 28.70
CA GLU A 6 -32.30 -16.53 28.39
C GLU A 6 -32.74 -17.24 29.67
N GLU A 7 -33.74 -18.10 29.59
CA GLU A 7 -34.26 -18.79 30.76
C GLU A 7 -33.41 -20.01 31.11
N VAL A 8 -32.86 -20.02 32.32
CA VAL A 8 -32.03 -21.10 32.84
C VAL A 8 -32.73 -21.71 34.04
N LEU A 9 -32.97 -23.03 33.98
CA LEU A 9 -33.48 -23.81 35.10
C LEU A 9 -32.35 -24.08 36.09
N LEU A 10 -32.44 -23.50 37.28
CA LEU A 10 -31.46 -23.68 38.35
C LEU A 10 -31.69 -25.00 39.11
N LYS A 11 -31.67 -26.15 38.41
CA LYS A 11 -31.53 -27.46 39.07
C LYS A 11 -30.04 -27.78 39.23
N ASN A 12 -29.44 -27.21 40.27
CA ASN A 12 -28.05 -27.48 40.67
C ASN A 12 -27.89 -28.93 41.18
N ALA A 13 -27.58 -29.89 40.31
CA ALA A 13 -27.06 -31.19 40.73
C ALA A 13 -25.60 -31.10 41.23
N LEU A 14 -24.86 -30.02 40.89
CA LEU A 14 -23.40 -29.92 41.10
C LEU A 14 -22.91 -28.71 41.94
N LYS A 15 -23.80 -27.79 42.40
CA LYS A 15 -23.45 -26.60 43.22
C LYS A 15 -22.15 -25.87 42.78
N LEU A 16 -22.06 -25.51 41.49
CA LEU A 16 -20.85 -24.92 40.89
C LEU A 16 -20.68 -23.40 41.13
N TRP A 17 -21.73 -22.73 41.61
CA TRP A 17 -21.79 -21.28 41.80
C TRP A 17 -22.03 -20.92 43.27
N VAL A 18 -21.38 -19.85 43.73
CA VAL A 18 -21.51 -19.27 45.07
C VAL A 18 -22.11 -17.88 44.93
N THR A 19 -23.23 -17.64 45.58
CA THR A 19 -23.82 -16.29 45.67
C THR A 19 -22.90 -15.38 46.47
N GLN A 20 -22.55 -14.21 45.92
CA GLN A 20 -21.78 -13.18 46.61
C GLN A 20 -22.66 -12.02 47.08
N LYS A 21 -23.60 -11.56 46.24
CA LYS A 21 -24.59 -10.54 46.57
C LYS A 21 -25.97 -10.97 46.07
N SER A 22 -27.02 -10.52 46.74
CA SER A 22 -28.40 -10.75 46.30
C SER A 22 -29.29 -9.58 46.70
N SER A 23 -30.25 -9.25 45.85
CA SER A 23 -31.34 -8.30 46.10
C SER A 23 -32.68 -9.01 45.87
N CYS A 24 -33.79 -8.28 45.95
CA CYS A 24 -35.12 -8.84 45.68
C CYS A 24 -35.27 -9.37 44.25
N TYR A 25 -34.51 -8.83 43.29
CA TYR A 25 -34.64 -9.12 41.87
C TYR A 25 -33.38 -9.64 41.20
N PHE A 26 -32.21 -9.54 41.86
CA PHE A 26 -30.92 -9.87 41.23
C PHE A 26 -30.05 -10.72 42.14
N ILE A 27 -29.30 -11.66 41.57
CA ILE A 27 -28.30 -12.46 42.27
C ILE A 27 -26.96 -12.34 41.57
N LEU A 28 -25.93 -11.86 42.27
CA LEU A 28 -24.55 -11.92 41.82
C LEU A 28 -23.91 -13.20 42.32
N GLN A 29 -23.37 -13.99 41.39
CA GLN A 29 -22.73 -15.27 41.67
C GLN A 29 -21.29 -15.27 41.19
N ARG A 30 -20.40 -15.84 42.00
CA ARG A 30 -19.02 -16.21 41.66
C ARG A 30 -18.93 -17.72 41.45
N ARG A 31 -18.10 -18.13 40.50
CA ARG A 31 -17.80 -19.53 40.23
C ARG A 31 -16.90 -20.17 41.30
N ARG A 32 -17.20 -21.40 41.76
CA ARG A 32 -16.32 -22.14 42.70
C ARG A 32 -14.98 -22.46 42.06
N GLY A 33 -13.88 -22.20 42.77
CA GLY A 33 -12.50 -22.49 42.32
C GLY A 33 -11.78 -21.32 41.63
N HIS A 34 -12.44 -20.17 41.46
CA HIS A 34 -11.81 -18.96 40.91
C HIS A 34 -11.43 -17.99 42.06
N GLY A 35 -10.13 -17.75 42.26
CA GLY A 35 -9.62 -16.75 43.24
C GLY A 35 -9.37 -17.24 44.67
N GLU A 36 -9.32 -18.56 44.94
CA GLU A 36 -8.87 -19.08 46.25
C GLU A 36 -7.49 -19.73 46.12
N GLY A 37 -6.52 -19.23 46.88
CA GLY A 37 -5.11 -19.66 46.89
C GLY A 37 -4.84 -21.07 47.46
N GLY A 38 -5.81 -21.98 47.44
CA GLY A 38 -5.62 -23.33 47.95
C GLY A 38 -6.68 -24.32 47.46
N GLY A 39 -6.38 -25.09 46.40
CA GLY A 39 -7.26 -26.19 45.96
C GLY A 39 -6.94 -26.72 44.56
N ARG A 40 -5.80 -27.41 44.38
CA ARG A 40 -5.27 -27.87 43.07
C ARG A 40 -6.05 -28.99 42.35
N LEU A 41 -7.09 -29.58 42.94
CA LEU A 41 -7.77 -30.78 42.39
C LEU A 41 -9.23 -30.55 41.96
N THR A 42 -9.97 -29.67 42.62
CA THR A 42 -11.39 -29.39 42.29
C THR A 42 -11.56 -28.48 41.07
N GLY A 43 -10.63 -27.56 40.80
CA GLY A 43 -10.69 -26.67 39.63
C GLY A 43 -10.51 -27.36 38.26
N ARG A 44 -9.76 -28.47 38.21
CA ARG A 44 -9.47 -29.20 36.95
C ARG A 44 -10.61 -30.10 36.49
N LEU A 45 -11.40 -30.66 37.41
CA LEU A 45 -12.57 -31.49 37.09
C LEU A 45 -13.76 -30.65 36.61
N VAL A 46 -13.92 -29.43 37.14
CA VAL A 46 -14.99 -28.52 36.74
C VAL A 46 -14.79 -27.99 35.31
N GLY A 47 -13.55 -27.74 34.88
CA GLY A 47 -13.26 -27.27 33.52
C GLY A 47 -13.49 -28.30 32.41
N ALA A 48 -13.48 -29.60 32.73
CA ALA A 48 -13.77 -30.67 31.76
C ALA A 48 -15.29 -30.93 31.61
N LEU A 49 -16.08 -30.72 32.67
CA LEU A 49 -17.54 -30.83 32.66
C LEU A 49 -18.21 -29.66 31.90
N ASP A 50 -17.56 -28.49 31.85
CA ASP A 50 -18.04 -27.29 31.14
C ASP A 50 -18.12 -27.44 29.62
N ALA A 51 -17.20 -28.20 29.03
CA ALA A 51 -17.16 -28.40 27.58
C ALA A 51 -18.34 -29.23 27.05
N VAL A 52 -19.07 -29.91 27.95
CA VAL A 52 -20.12 -30.88 27.60
C VAL A 52 -21.53 -30.35 27.88
N LEU A 53 -21.70 -29.37 28.79
CA LEU A 53 -23.02 -29.04 29.34
C LEU A 53 -23.57 -27.65 29.01
N ASP A 54 -22.76 -26.69 28.54
CA ASP A 54 -23.29 -25.35 28.22
C ASP A 54 -22.49 -24.68 27.08
N SER A 55 -22.97 -24.85 25.85
CA SER A 55 -22.30 -24.39 24.62
C SER A 55 -22.28 -22.87 24.43
N ASN A 56 -23.07 -22.12 25.21
CA ASN A 56 -23.23 -20.67 25.04
C ASN A 56 -22.40 -19.82 26.02
N ALA A 57 -21.63 -20.42 26.92
CA ALA A 57 -20.88 -19.65 27.92
C ALA A 57 -19.45 -20.17 28.12
N ARG A 58 -18.47 -19.49 27.52
CA ARG A 58 -17.13 -19.43 28.12
C ARG A 58 -17.26 -18.55 29.36
N VAL A 59 -17.73 -19.13 30.46
CA VAL A 59 -18.30 -18.34 31.56
C VAL A 59 -17.22 -17.50 32.22
N ALA A 60 -17.36 -16.18 32.11
CA ALA A 60 -16.72 -15.24 32.99
C ALA A 60 -17.01 -15.67 34.45
N PRO A 61 -16.03 -15.64 35.36
CA PRO A 61 -16.13 -16.18 36.72
C PRO A 61 -17.20 -15.51 37.57
N PHE A 62 -17.73 -14.36 37.15
CA PHE A 62 -18.83 -13.67 37.80
C PHE A 62 -20.04 -13.50 36.86
N ARG A 63 -21.24 -13.60 37.43
CA ARG A 63 -22.50 -13.37 36.70
C ARG A 63 -23.56 -12.73 37.59
N ILE A 64 -24.46 -11.96 36.98
CA ILE A 64 -25.68 -11.47 37.60
C ILE A 64 -26.88 -12.16 36.95
N LEU A 65 -27.76 -12.71 37.78
CA LEU A 65 -29.00 -13.35 37.38
C LEU A 65 -30.18 -12.46 37.77
N LEU A 66 -31.13 -12.28 36.86
CA LEU A 66 -32.48 -11.84 37.16
C LEU A 66 -33.24 -12.98 37.84
N GLN A 67 -33.76 -12.70 39.04
CA GLN A 67 -34.61 -13.58 39.81
C GLN A 67 -35.95 -12.86 40.06
N VAL A 68 -37.05 -13.42 39.58
CA VAL A 68 -38.38 -12.89 39.91
C VAL A 68 -38.90 -13.61 41.17
N PRO A 69 -39.32 -12.89 42.23
CA PRO A 69 -39.80 -13.51 43.47
C PRO A 69 -40.92 -14.54 43.24
N GLY A 70 -40.65 -15.81 43.54
CA GLY A 70 -41.59 -16.92 43.37
C GLY A 70 -41.46 -17.70 42.05
N SER A 71 -40.59 -17.27 41.13
CA SER A 71 -40.22 -18.05 39.94
C SER A 71 -39.04 -18.99 40.24
N GLN A 72 -39.08 -20.21 39.66
CA GLN A 72 -37.93 -21.13 39.68
C GLN A 72 -36.96 -20.92 38.50
N VAL A 73 -37.29 -19.99 37.61
CA VAL A 73 -36.53 -19.68 36.41
C VAL A 73 -35.70 -18.42 36.66
N TYR A 74 -34.44 -18.49 36.28
CA TYR A 74 -33.49 -17.39 36.38
C TYR A 74 -33.00 -17.03 35.00
N SER A 75 -32.70 -15.76 34.77
CA SER A 75 -32.08 -15.34 33.50
C SER A 75 -30.76 -14.64 33.76
N PRO A 76 -29.62 -15.12 33.22
CA PRO A 76 -28.39 -14.35 33.28
C PRO A 76 -28.55 -13.07 32.47
N ILE A 77 -28.20 -11.94 33.10
CA ILE A 77 -28.35 -10.61 32.50
C ILE A 77 -27.03 -9.85 32.41
N ALA A 78 -25.99 -10.27 33.12
CA ALA A 78 -24.64 -9.74 32.98
C ALA A 78 -23.58 -10.76 33.41
N CYS A 79 -22.36 -10.62 32.89
CA CYS A 79 -21.18 -11.35 33.35
C CYS A 79 -19.93 -10.47 33.38
N GLY A 80 -18.92 -10.86 34.17
CA GLY A 80 -17.68 -10.11 34.35
C GLY A 80 -16.48 -11.03 34.56
N ALA A 81 -15.34 -10.66 33.99
CA ALA A 81 -14.07 -11.37 34.11
C ALA A 81 -13.44 -11.13 35.49
N THR A 82 -13.66 -9.95 36.05
CA THR A 82 -13.17 -9.52 37.36
C THR A 82 -14.32 -9.17 38.31
N LEU A 83 -14.02 -9.07 39.61
CA LEU A 83 -15.00 -8.66 40.60
C LEU A 83 -15.36 -7.18 40.44
N GLU A 84 -14.40 -6.35 40.03
CA GLU A 84 -14.59 -4.94 39.76
C GLU A 84 -15.59 -4.72 38.62
N GLU A 85 -15.41 -5.39 37.48
CA GLU A 85 -16.30 -5.30 36.31
C GLU A 85 -17.75 -5.67 36.64
N ILE A 86 -17.96 -6.80 37.33
CA ILE A 86 -19.32 -7.26 37.63
C ILE A 86 -20.02 -6.35 38.65
N ASN A 87 -19.26 -5.71 39.55
CA ASN A 87 -19.83 -4.77 40.50
C ASN A 87 -20.31 -3.48 39.83
N GLN A 88 -19.67 -3.02 38.75
CA GLN A 88 -20.17 -1.88 37.99
C GLN A 88 -21.58 -2.14 37.42
N HIS A 89 -21.80 -3.33 36.85
CA HIS A 89 -23.13 -3.74 36.38
C HIS A 89 -24.13 -3.89 37.53
N TRP A 90 -23.68 -4.41 38.68
CA TRP A 90 -24.52 -4.52 39.88
C TRP A 90 -24.98 -3.14 40.38
N ASP A 91 -24.04 -2.20 40.53
CA ASP A 91 -24.31 -0.86 41.03
C ASP A 91 -25.24 -0.11 40.08
N TRP A 92 -25.08 -0.31 38.76
CA TRP A 92 -25.99 0.25 37.77
C TRP A 92 -27.43 -0.27 37.94
N LEU A 93 -27.63 -1.59 38.13
CA LEU A 93 -28.96 -2.18 38.36
C LEU A 93 -29.60 -1.62 39.64
N GLU A 94 -28.79 -1.43 40.67
CA GLU A 94 -29.21 -0.93 41.98
C GLU A 94 -29.63 0.53 41.94
N GLN A 95 -28.87 1.38 41.25
CA GLN A 95 -29.19 2.80 41.15
C GLN A 95 -30.36 3.07 40.17
N ASN A 96 -30.45 2.32 39.07
CA ASN A 96 -31.33 2.68 37.94
C ASN A 96 -32.61 1.85 37.88
N LEU A 97 -32.61 0.60 38.34
CA LEU A 97 -33.77 -0.29 38.19
C LEU A 97 -34.46 -0.61 39.51
N LEU A 98 -33.73 -0.83 40.61
CA LEU A 98 -34.30 -1.38 41.86
C LEU A 98 -35.50 -0.59 42.42
N HIS A 99 -35.45 0.75 42.40
CA HIS A 99 -36.59 1.59 42.81
C HIS A 99 -37.79 1.53 41.84
N THR A 100 -37.53 1.38 40.55
CA THR A 100 -38.60 1.30 39.53
C THR A 100 -39.30 -0.07 39.59
N LEU A 101 -38.54 -1.13 39.87
CA LEU A 101 -39.06 -2.50 39.96
C LEU A 101 -39.99 -2.72 41.16
N SER A 102 -39.89 -1.91 42.23
CA SER A 102 -40.79 -2.01 43.39
C SER A 102 -42.18 -1.42 43.14
N VAL A 103 -42.38 -0.67 42.05
CA VAL A 103 -43.66 -0.06 41.66
C VAL A 103 -44.54 -1.02 40.88
N PHE A 104 -43.98 -2.08 40.29
CA PHE A 104 -44.74 -3.05 39.51
C PHE A 104 -45.46 -4.07 40.40
N ASP A 105 -46.78 -4.17 40.24
CA ASP A 105 -47.61 -5.16 40.93
C ASP A 105 -47.58 -6.54 40.25
N ASN A 106 -47.32 -6.59 38.95
CA ASN A 106 -47.29 -7.81 38.13
C ASN A 106 -45.86 -8.30 37.87
N LYS A 107 -45.62 -9.56 38.21
CA LYS A 107 -44.31 -10.21 38.14
C LYS A 107 -43.81 -10.46 36.72
N ASP A 108 -44.72 -10.69 35.77
CA ASP A 108 -44.35 -10.88 34.36
C ASP A 108 -43.97 -9.56 33.68
N ASP A 109 -44.53 -8.45 34.16
CA ASP A 109 -44.20 -7.10 33.71
C ASP A 109 -42.81 -6.67 34.21
N ILE A 110 -42.45 -7.05 35.45
CA ILE A 110 -41.09 -6.88 36.00
C ILE A 110 -40.07 -7.58 35.11
N ALA A 111 -40.32 -8.87 34.79
CA ALA A 111 -39.42 -9.64 33.94
C ALA A 111 -39.30 -9.00 32.55
N SER A 112 -40.42 -8.65 31.93
CA SER A 112 -40.46 -8.05 30.60
C SER A 112 -39.77 -6.68 30.55
N PHE A 113 -39.99 -5.85 31.58
CA PHE A 113 -39.35 -4.54 31.71
C PHE A 113 -37.83 -4.65 31.88
N VAL A 114 -37.36 -5.50 32.78
CA VAL A 114 -35.91 -5.72 32.95
C VAL A 114 -35.31 -6.31 31.67
N LYS A 115 -35.95 -7.30 31.05
CA LYS A 115 -35.50 -7.88 29.78
C LYS A 115 -35.43 -6.81 28.68
N GLY A 116 -36.41 -5.91 28.62
CA GLY A 116 -36.43 -4.78 27.67
C GLY A 116 -35.35 -3.75 27.94
N LYS A 117 -35.11 -3.38 29.20
CA LYS A 117 -34.05 -2.44 29.59
C LYS A 117 -32.66 -3.01 29.36
N VAL A 118 -32.42 -4.28 29.70
CA VAL A 118 -31.15 -4.95 29.39
C VAL A 118 -30.92 -5.02 27.88
N LYS A 119 -31.96 -5.30 27.07
CA LYS A 119 -31.86 -5.22 25.60
C LYS A 119 -31.51 -3.81 25.10
N ALA A 120 -32.07 -2.77 25.71
CA ALA A 120 -31.75 -1.39 25.37
C ALA A 120 -30.30 -1.02 25.76
N LEU A 121 -29.83 -1.44 26.93
CA LEU A 121 -28.44 -1.26 27.36
C LEU A 121 -27.46 -1.99 26.47
N ILE A 122 -27.81 -3.22 26.04
CA ILE A 122 -27.04 -3.94 25.04
C ILE A 122 -26.97 -3.09 23.77
N ALA A 123 -28.08 -2.55 23.27
CA ALA A 123 -28.10 -1.71 22.07
C ALA A 123 -27.29 -0.40 22.22
N GLU A 124 -27.27 0.22 23.39
CA GLU A 124 -26.57 1.47 23.70
C GLU A 124 -25.05 1.25 23.90
N GLU A 125 -24.64 0.20 24.61
CA GLU A 125 -23.23 -0.18 24.83
C GLU A 125 -22.55 -0.64 23.51
N THR A 126 -23.34 -1.02 22.50
CA THR A 126 -22.83 -1.63 21.24
C THR A 126 -23.19 -0.89 19.95
N SER A 127 -23.43 0.42 20.02
CA SER A 127 -23.60 1.30 18.85
C SER A 127 -22.28 1.51 18.08
N SER A 128 -21.72 0.45 17.49
CA SER A 128 -20.77 0.57 16.37
C SER A 128 -21.58 0.53 15.07
N ARG A 129 -21.59 1.65 14.33
CA ARG A 129 -22.28 1.81 13.03
C ARG A 129 -21.94 0.71 12.00
N LEU A 130 -20.84 -0.01 12.19
CA LEU A 130 -20.37 -1.10 11.33
C LEU A 130 -21.27 -2.35 11.42
N ALA A 131 -21.76 -2.70 12.61
CA ALA A 131 -22.57 -3.91 12.77
C ALA A 131 -23.98 -3.75 12.16
N GLU A 132 -24.51 -2.53 12.10
CA GLU A 132 -25.81 -2.23 11.48
C GLU A 132 -25.85 -2.52 9.97
N GLN A 133 -24.66 -2.58 9.35
CA GLN A 133 -24.47 -2.85 7.93
C GLN A 133 -24.24 -4.33 7.62
N GLU A 134 -24.37 -5.25 8.58
CA GLU A 134 -24.21 -6.69 8.33
C GLU A 134 -25.57 -7.39 8.22
N GLU A 135 -25.64 -8.54 7.54
CA GLU A 135 -26.88 -9.34 7.45
C GLU A 135 -27.33 -9.87 8.81
N GLU A 136 -26.37 -10.19 9.69
CA GLU A 136 -26.60 -10.63 11.07
C GLU A 136 -25.88 -9.73 12.08
N PRO A 137 -26.38 -8.50 12.34
CA PRO A 137 -25.73 -7.49 13.17
C PRO A 137 -25.35 -7.98 14.58
N GLU A 138 -26.22 -8.78 15.20
CA GLU A 138 -26.00 -9.32 16.54
C GLU A 138 -24.80 -10.28 16.59
N LYS A 139 -24.68 -11.19 15.61
CA LYS A 139 -23.60 -12.18 15.60
C LYS A 139 -22.26 -11.54 15.24
N PHE A 140 -22.26 -10.58 14.31
CA PHE A 140 -21.07 -9.82 13.97
C PHE A 140 -20.54 -9.02 15.16
N ARG A 141 -21.43 -8.38 15.92
CA ARG A 141 -21.08 -7.67 17.15
C ARG A 141 -20.47 -8.58 18.22
N GLU A 142 -21.01 -9.78 18.41
CA GLU A 142 -20.36 -10.77 19.29
C GLU A 142 -18.95 -11.15 18.81
N ALA A 143 -18.79 -11.29 17.49
CA ALA A 143 -17.49 -11.59 16.89
C ALA A 143 -16.50 -10.44 17.08
N LEU A 144 -16.95 -9.19 16.98
CA LEU A 144 -16.14 -7.99 17.22
C LEU A 144 -15.62 -7.94 18.66
N VAL A 145 -16.49 -8.11 19.67
CA VAL A 145 -16.06 -8.14 21.08
C VAL A 145 -15.07 -9.28 21.33
N LYS A 146 -15.30 -10.46 20.72
CA LYS A 146 -14.37 -11.60 20.80
C LYS A 146 -13.04 -11.27 20.12
N PHE A 147 -13.05 -10.55 19.01
CA PHE A 147 -11.85 -10.12 18.28
C PHE A 147 -11.01 -9.15 19.13
N GLU A 148 -11.62 -8.07 19.62
CA GLU A 148 -10.96 -7.06 20.46
C GLU A 148 -10.36 -7.69 21.71
N ALA A 149 -11.14 -8.49 22.45
CA ALA A 149 -10.67 -9.14 23.68
C ALA A 149 -9.55 -10.16 23.45
N ARG A 150 -9.49 -10.81 22.28
CA ARG A 150 -8.50 -11.85 21.99
C ARG A 150 -7.22 -11.29 21.42
N PHE A 151 -7.29 -10.28 20.57
CA PHE A 151 -6.15 -9.79 19.80
C PHE A 151 -5.53 -8.52 20.38
N ASN A 152 -6.30 -7.72 21.13
CA ASN A 152 -5.84 -6.48 21.79
C ASN A 152 -5.26 -5.46 20.81
N PHE A 153 -5.86 -5.33 19.63
CA PHE A 153 -5.47 -4.31 18.66
C PHE A 153 -5.95 -2.91 19.07
N PRO A 154 -5.34 -1.84 18.55
CA PRO A 154 -5.87 -0.48 18.68
C PRO A 154 -7.24 -0.32 18.02
N GLU A 155 -8.03 0.67 18.46
CA GLU A 155 -9.36 0.97 17.88
C GLU A 155 -9.35 1.24 16.37
N ALA A 156 -8.19 1.64 15.81
CA ALA A 156 -8.00 1.83 14.38
C ALA A 156 -8.08 0.51 13.57
N GLU A 157 -7.79 -0.64 14.19
CA GLU A 157 -7.87 -1.95 13.52
C GLU A 157 -9.31 -2.48 13.58
N LYS A 158 -10.04 -2.32 12.48
CA LYS A 158 -11.44 -2.77 12.40
C LYS A 158 -11.56 -4.19 11.85
N LEU A 159 -12.44 -4.97 12.45
CA LEU A 159 -12.89 -6.25 11.92
C LEU A 159 -13.75 -6.02 10.67
N VAL A 160 -13.44 -6.72 9.59
CA VAL A 160 -14.20 -6.67 8.32
C VAL A 160 -15.19 -7.82 8.26
N THR A 161 -14.75 -9.05 8.55
CA THR A 161 -15.60 -10.24 8.55
C THR A 161 -14.97 -11.38 9.36
N TYR A 162 -15.72 -12.44 9.63
CA TYR A 162 -15.26 -13.62 10.36
C TYR A 162 -15.92 -14.91 9.85
N TYR A 163 -15.17 -16.01 9.94
CA TYR A 163 -15.62 -17.32 9.45
C TYR A 163 -15.24 -18.43 10.44
N SER A 164 -16.12 -19.41 10.60
CA SER A 164 -15.76 -20.66 11.29
C SER A 164 -14.95 -21.54 10.35
N CYS A 165 -13.83 -22.08 10.84
CA CYS A 165 -12.98 -22.97 10.06
C CYS A 165 -12.06 -23.82 10.95
N CYS A 166 -11.30 -24.71 10.34
CA CYS A 166 -10.22 -25.46 10.97
C CYS A 166 -8.88 -24.95 10.48
N CYS A 167 -7.97 -24.59 11.39
CA CYS A 167 -6.57 -24.35 11.07
C CYS A 167 -5.75 -25.62 11.31
N TRP A 168 -4.88 -25.96 10.36
CA TRP A 168 -4.07 -27.16 10.41
C TRP A 168 -2.63 -26.85 10.81
N LYS A 169 -2.10 -27.65 11.73
CA LYS A 169 -0.67 -27.71 12.04
C LYS A 169 -0.21 -29.15 11.84
N GLY A 170 0.34 -29.46 10.67
CA GLY A 170 0.54 -30.84 10.23
C GLY A 170 -0.81 -31.54 10.07
N ARG A 171 -0.97 -32.75 10.65
CA ARG A 171 -2.20 -33.56 10.52
C ARG A 171 -3.27 -33.30 11.59
N VAL A 172 -3.09 -32.28 12.43
CA VAL A 172 -4.00 -32.01 13.54
C VAL A 172 -4.88 -30.80 13.21
N PRO A 173 -6.19 -30.98 12.99
CA PRO A 173 -7.11 -29.88 12.82
C PRO A 173 -7.38 -29.21 14.15
N ARG A 174 -7.39 -27.88 14.15
CA ARG A 174 -7.83 -27.07 15.28
C ARG A 174 -9.02 -26.25 14.85
N GLN A 175 -10.20 -26.64 15.29
CA GLN A 175 -11.43 -25.92 15.01
C GLN A 175 -11.42 -24.57 15.75
N GLY A 176 -11.75 -23.52 15.03
CA GLY A 176 -11.72 -22.17 15.56
C GLY A 176 -12.45 -21.17 14.67
N TRP A 177 -12.00 -19.93 14.78
CA TRP A 177 -12.58 -18.79 14.08
C TRP A 177 -11.46 -18.01 13.41
N LEU A 178 -11.64 -17.76 12.12
CA LEU A 178 -10.85 -16.84 11.31
C LEU A 178 -11.52 -15.47 11.37
N TYR A 179 -10.75 -14.45 11.71
CA TYR A 179 -11.14 -13.05 11.77
C TYR A 179 -10.29 -12.31 10.74
N LEU A 180 -10.96 -11.60 9.82
CA LEU A 180 -10.30 -10.81 8.79
C LEU A 180 -10.52 -9.34 9.15
N SER A 181 -9.44 -8.65 9.47
CA SER A 181 -9.44 -7.21 9.71
C SER A 181 -8.76 -6.48 8.55
N ILE A 182 -8.78 -5.14 8.62
CA ILE A 182 -8.25 -4.30 7.55
C ILE A 182 -6.78 -4.63 7.24
N ASN A 183 -5.93 -4.82 8.26
CA ASN A 183 -4.49 -5.05 8.05
C ASN A 183 -4.06 -6.49 8.36
N HIS A 184 -4.90 -7.30 9.00
CA HIS A 184 -4.50 -8.60 9.51
C HIS A 184 -5.50 -9.74 9.21
N LEU A 185 -4.92 -10.92 9.00
CA LEU A 185 -5.57 -12.20 9.14
C LEU A 185 -5.31 -12.75 10.54
N CYS A 186 -6.37 -13.02 11.28
CA CYS A 186 -6.29 -13.49 12.66
C CYS A 186 -7.03 -14.81 12.82
N PHE A 187 -6.43 -15.79 13.51
CA PHE A 187 -7.12 -17.05 13.82
C PHE A 187 -7.02 -17.38 15.30
N TYR A 188 -8.14 -17.85 15.85
CA TYR A 188 -8.24 -18.26 17.24
C TYR A 188 -8.89 -19.63 17.40
N SER A 189 -8.24 -20.51 18.14
CA SER A 189 -8.76 -21.80 18.58
C SER A 189 -8.40 -22.06 20.03
N PHE A 190 -9.31 -22.69 20.77
CA PHE A 190 -9.02 -23.25 22.09
C PHE A 190 -9.55 -24.68 22.14
N PHE A 191 -8.63 -25.64 22.15
CA PHE A 191 -8.97 -27.06 22.10
C PHE A 191 -8.12 -27.85 23.09
N LEU A 192 -8.75 -28.66 23.94
CA LEU A 192 -8.10 -29.48 24.98
C LEU A 192 -7.15 -28.70 25.90
N GLY A 193 -7.53 -27.49 26.30
CA GLY A 193 -6.70 -26.63 27.16
C GLY A 193 -5.48 -26.02 26.47
N LYS A 194 -5.34 -26.20 25.15
CA LYS A 194 -4.31 -25.54 24.34
C LYS A 194 -4.92 -24.43 23.51
N GLU A 195 -4.47 -23.21 23.77
CA GLU A 195 -4.79 -22.05 22.96
C GLU A 195 -3.90 -22.00 21.71
N LEU A 196 -4.48 -21.61 20.59
CA LEU A 196 -3.77 -21.20 19.39
C LEU A 196 -4.31 -19.83 18.98
N LYS A 197 -3.43 -18.83 19.06
CA LYS A 197 -3.64 -17.48 18.55
C LYS A 197 -2.66 -17.25 17.42
N LEU A 198 -3.17 -16.89 16.25
CA LEU A 198 -2.39 -16.56 15.06
C LEU A 198 -2.78 -15.14 14.64
N VAL A 199 -1.77 -14.32 14.36
CA VAL A 199 -1.91 -12.97 13.78
C VAL A 199 -0.90 -12.91 12.64
N VAL A 200 -1.40 -12.66 11.43
CA VAL A 200 -0.58 -12.55 10.22
C VAL A 200 -0.98 -11.25 9.52
N PRO A 201 -0.09 -10.26 9.43
CA PRO A 201 -0.32 -9.07 8.60
C PRO A 201 -0.53 -9.46 7.14
N TRP A 202 -1.40 -8.77 6.41
CA TRP A 202 -1.58 -9.03 4.97
C TRP A 202 -0.28 -8.80 4.19
N VAL A 203 0.56 -7.85 4.64
CA VAL A 203 1.88 -7.57 4.03
C VAL A 203 2.91 -8.68 4.23
N ASP A 204 2.67 -9.63 5.14
CA ASP A 204 3.57 -10.78 5.38
C ASP A 204 3.14 -12.01 4.54
N ILE A 205 2.00 -11.94 3.84
CA ILE A 205 1.50 -13.03 3.00
C ILE A 205 2.17 -12.95 1.63
N GLN A 206 2.95 -13.97 1.31
CA GLN A 206 3.63 -14.13 0.02
C GLN A 206 2.74 -14.84 -1.00
N LYS A 207 1.92 -15.79 -0.53
CA LYS A 207 1.07 -16.61 -1.40
C LYS A 207 -0.24 -16.93 -0.71
N LEU A 208 -1.31 -16.84 -1.48
CA LEU A 208 -2.66 -17.27 -1.10
C LEU A 208 -3.17 -18.23 -2.17
N GLU A 209 -3.48 -19.47 -1.78
CA GLU A 209 -3.84 -20.52 -2.74
C GLU A 209 -5.01 -21.37 -2.27
N ARG A 210 -5.82 -21.77 -3.24
CA ARG A 210 -6.73 -22.90 -3.08
C ARG A 210 -5.95 -24.17 -3.35
N THR A 211 -6.01 -25.08 -2.40
CA THR A 211 -5.34 -26.37 -2.49
C THR A 211 -6.35 -27.47 -2.21
N SER A 212 -6.06 -28.65 -2.75
CA SER A 212 -6.76 -29.87 -2.42
C SER A 212 -5.71 -30.97 -2.38
N ASN A 213 -5.74 -31.78 -1.34
CA ASN A 213 -4.88 -32.95 -1.22
C ASN A 213 -5.75 -34.18 -0.89
N VAL A 214 -5.15 -35.37 -0.94
CA VAL A 214 -5.87 -36.64 -0.78
C VAL A 214 -6.67 -36.72 0.54
N PHE A 215 -6.28 -35.96 1.57
CA PHE A 215 -6.90 -35.97 2.89
C PHE A 215 -7.81 -34.75 3.15
N LEU A 216 -7.67 -33.67 2.37
CA LEU A 216 -8.34 -32.40 2.55
C LEU A 216 -8.78 -31.86 1.19
N THR A 217 -10.08 -31.87 0.95
CA THR A 217 -10.69 -31.12 -0.15
C THR A 217 -10.97 -29.70 0.32
N ASP A 218 -10.89 -28.73 -0.58
CA ASP A 218 -11.30 -27.34 -0.34
C ASP A 218 -10.56 -26.67 0.81
N THR A 219 -9.25 -26.47 0.64
CA THR A 219 -8.39 -25.78 1.61
C THR A 219 -7.83 -24.48 1.08
N ILE A 220 -7.77 -23.47 1.95
CA ILE A 220 -7.06 -22.22 1.71
C ILE A 220 -5.70 -22.33 2.39
N ARG A 221 -4.62 -22.29 1.60
CA ARG A 221 -3.24 -22.24 2.08
C ARG A 221 -2.76 -20.80 2.07
N ILE A 222 -2.26 -20.34 3.22
CA ILE A 222 -1.49 -19.11 3.32
C ILE A 222 0.00 -19.46 3.48
N THR A 223 0.85 -18.80 2.71
CA THR A 223 2.29 -18.91 2.81
C THR A 223 2.88 -17.55 3.19
N THR A 224 3.61 -17.53 4.30
CA THR A 224 4.50 -16.43 4.69
C THR A 224 5.95 -16.91 4.57
N GLN A 225 6.91 -16.00 4.63
CA GLN A 225 8.35 -16.27 4.45
C GLN A 225 8.86 -17.49 5.24
N ASN A 226 8.32 -17.73 6.43
CA ASN A 226 8.80 -18.78 7.35
C ASN A 226 7.80 -19.93 7.57
N LYS A 227 6.54 -19.78 7.15
CA LYS A 227 5.44 -20.65 7.60
C LYS A 227 4.34 -20.79 6.56
N GLU A 228 3.89 -22.02 6.35
CA GLU A 228 2.62 -22.32 5.67
C GLU A 228 1.53 -22.68 6.69
N ARG A 229 0.29 -22.27 6.42
CA ARG A 229 -0.88 -22.63 7.22
C ARG A 229 -2.05 -22.95 6.30
N ASP A 230 -2.67 -24.11 6.54
CA ASP A 230 -3.86 -24.54 5.82
C ASP A 230 -5.12 -24.28 6.67
N PHE A 231 -6.15 -23.78 6.01
CA PHE A 231 -7.49 -23.58 6.57
C PHE A 231 -8.52 -24.36 5.76
N SER A 232 -9.46 -25.00 6.43
CA SER A 232 -10.50 -25.80 5.77
C SER A 232 -11.83 -25.77 6.53
N MET A 233 -12.83 -26.51 6.01
CA MET A 233 -14.17 -26.62 6.60
C MET A 233 -14.93 -25.29 6.62
N PHE A 234 -14.73 -24.46 5.59
CA PHE A 234 -15.53 -23.26 5.37
C PHE A 234 -16.92 -23.63 4.84
N LEU A 235 -17.94 -22.86 5.21
CA LEU A 235 -19.29 -23.02 4.66
C LEU A 235 -19.34 -22.59 3.18
N ASN A 236 -18.65 -21.50 2.86
CA ASN A 236 -18.54 -20.96 1.51
C ASN A 236 -17.07 -20.58 1.24
N LEU A 237 -16.27 -21.53 0.74
CA LEU A 237 -14.85 -21.30 0.49
C LEU A 237 -14.63 -20.20 -0.56
N ASP A 238 -15.50 -20.13 -1.57
CA ASP A 238 -15.36 -19.19 -2.67
C ASP A 238 -15.41 -17.74 -2.21
N GLU A 239 -16.41 -17.43 -1.39
CA GLU A 239 -16.60 -16.12 -0.77
C GLU A 239 -15.42 -15.77 0.14
N VAL A 240 -15.02 -16.70 1.03
CA VAL A 240 -13.91 -16.48 1.97
C VAL A 240 -12.63 -16.17 1.20
N PHE A 241 -12.31 -16.97 0.19
CA PHE A 241 -11.11 -16.80 -0.61
C PHE A 241 -11.11 -15.46 -1.37
N LYS A 242 -12.24 -15.10 -2.00
CA LYS A 242 -12.37 -13.81 -2.70
C LYS A 242 -12.17 -12.62 -1.75
N ILE A 243 -12.75 -12.66 -0.55
CA ILE A 243 -12.56 -11.59 0.44
C ILE A 243 -11.11 -11.53 0.94
N MET A 244 -10.46 -12.68 1.16
CA MET A 244 -9.05 -12.73 1.55
C MET A 244 -8.12 -12.16 0.47
N GLU A 245 -8.36 -12.50 -0.81
CA GLU A 245 -7.62 -11.94 -1.94
C GLU A 245 -7.80 -10.43 -2.04
N GLN A 246 -9.04 -9.94 -1.93
CA GLN A 246 -9.34 -8.51 -1.99
C GLN A 246 -8.68 -7.75 -0.83
N LEU A 247 -8.76 -8.25 0.40
CA LEU A 247 -8.10 -7.61 1.55
C LEU A 247 -6.57 -7.59 1.40
N ALA A 248 -5.99 -8.68 0.91
CA ALA A 248 -4.56 -8.73 0.63
C ALA A 248 -4.19 -7.70 -0.46
N ASP A 249 -4.89 -7.69 -1.60
CA ASP A 249 -4.66 -6.76 -2.71
C ASP A 249 -4.79 -5.29 -2.27
N VAL A 250 -5.87 -4.94 -1.55
CA VAL A 250 -6.09 -3.59 -1.00
C VAL A 250 -4.93 -3.19 -0.09
N THR A 251 -4.57 -4.06 0.85
CA THR A 251 -3.57 -3.74 1.87
C THR A 251 -2.19 -3.59 1.27
N LEU A 252 -1.79 -4.49 0.36
CA LEU A 252 -0.51 -4.43 -0.31
C LEU A 252 -0.40 -3.19 -1.20
N ARG A 253 -1.44 -2.87 -1.99
CA ARG A 253 -1.48 -1.63 -2.78
C ARG A 253 -1.44 -0.38 -1.93
N ARG A 254 -2.10 -0.37 -0.76
CA ARG A 254 -2.10 0.80 0.13
C ARG A 254 -0.73 1.03 0.80
N LEU A 255 0.02 -0.04 1.09
CA LEU A 255 1.16 0.01 2.00
C LEU A 255 2.51 -0.26 1.38
N LEU A 256 2.57 -1.08 0.33
CA LEU A 256 3.80 -1.39 -0.40
C LEU A 256 3.91 -0.56 -1.68
N ASP A 257 2.77 -0.18 -2.25
CA ASP A 257 2.71 0.58 -3.48
C ASP A 257 2.53 2.09 -3.22
N ASN A 258 3.64 2.74 -2.90
CA ASN A 258 3.65 4.13 -2.45
C ASN A 258 3.65 5.18 -3.59
N GLU A 259 3.53 4.78 -4.87
CA GLU A 259 3.83 5.70 -5.98
C GLU A 259 2.79 5.78 -7.10
N VAL A 260 1.93 4.78 -7.33
CA VAL A 260 1.25 4.71 -8.64
C VAL A 260 -0.21 4.31 -8.63
N PHE A 261 -0.66 3.46 -7.71
CA PHE A 261 -2.01 2.95 -7.80
C PHE A 261 -3.02 3.97 -7.27
N ASP A 262 -3.80 4.56 -8.17
CA ASP A 262 -5.06 5.22 -7.82
C ASP A 262 -6.04 4.14 -7.31
N LEU A 263 -5.90 3.75 -6.03
CA LEU A 263 -6.95 3.05 -5.28
C LEU A 263 -8.20 3.92 -5.29
N ASP A 264 -9.38 3.30 -5.39
CA ASP A 264 -10.65 4.03 -5.22
C ASP A 264 -10.55 4.86 -3.91
N PRO A 265 -10.89 6.18 -3.92
CA PRO A 265 -10.72 7.05 -2.75
C PRO A 265 -11.34 6.48 -1.47
N ASP A 266 -12.49 5.81 -1.60
CA ASP A 266 -13.23 5.15 -0.52
C ASP A 266 -12.40 4.02 0.16
N LEU A 267 -11.38 3.47 -0.50
CA LEU A 267 -10.52 2.39 0.01
C LEU A 267 -9.15 2.89 0.51
N GLN A 268 -8.82 4.15 0.26
CA GLN A 268 -7.62 4.78 0.84
C GLN A 268 -7.80 5.03 2.33
N GLU A 269 -9.03 5.29 2.77
CA GLU A 269 -9.38 5.41 4.19
C GLU A 269 -9.63 4.02 4.80
N PRO A 270 -8.75 3.51 5.69
CA PRO A 270 -8.93 2.19 6.29
C PRO A 270 -10.27 2.07 7.04
N SER A 271 -10.75 3.18 7.60
CA SER A 271 -11.95 3.27 8.41
C SER A 271 -13.25 2.93 7.67
N GLN A 272 -13.24 2.98 6.33
CA GLN A 272 -14.41 2.76 5.46
C GLN A 272 -14.45 1.34 4.86
N ILE A 273 -13.41 0.52 5.02
CA ILE A 273 -13.36 -0.80 4.38
C ILE A 273 -14.29 -1.79 5.12
N THR A 274 -15.45 -2.10 4.52
CA THR A 274 -16.35 -3.18 4.97
C THR A 274 -16.40 -4.33 3.97
N LYS A 275 -17.03 -5.46 4.36
CA LYS A 275 -17.24 -6.60 3.46
C LYS A 275 -18.02 -6.18 2.20
N ARG A 276 -19.07 -5.38 2.36
CA ARG A 276 -19.90 -4.88 1.25
C ARG A 276 -19.12 -3.99 0.29
N ASP A 277 -18.20 -3.18 0.81
CA ASP A 277 -17.37 -2.30 -0.02
C ASP A 277 -16.39 -3.11 -0.88
N LEU A 278 -15.81 -4.19 -0.32
CA LEU A 278 -14.95 -5.11 -1.09
C LEU A 278 -15.74 -5.84 -2.19
N GLU A 279 -16.96 -6.28 -1.89
CA GLU A 279 -17.84 -6.91 -2.89
C GLU A 279 -18.24 -5.92 -4.00
N ALA A 280 -18.60 -4.69 -3.61
CA ALA A 280 -18.92 -3.63 -4.56
C ALA A 280 -17.71 -3.25 -5.42
N ARG A 281 -16.51 -3.21 -4.84
CA ARG A 281 -15.25 -2.97 -5.56
C ARG A 281 -15.01 -4.06 -6.61
N ALA A 282 -15.09 -5.34 -6.24
CA ALA A 282 -14.89 -6.44 -7.17
C ALA A 282 -15.88 -6.38 -8.35
N GLN A 283 -17.14 -6.01 -8.09
CA GLN A 283 -18.14 -5.79 -9.14
C GLN A 283 -17.80 -4.59 -10.04
N ASN A 284 -17.31 -3.49 -9.45
CA ASN A 284 -16.86 -2.31 -10.20
C ASN A 284 -15.64 -2.61 -11.07
N GLU A 285 -14.64 -3.32 -10.55
CA GLU A 285 -13.45 -3.75 -11.30
C GLU A 285 -13.85 -4.61 -12.50
N PHE A 286 -14.70 -5.63 -12.28
CA PHE A 286 -15.24 -6.44 -13.37
C PHE A 286 -16.01 -5.61 -14.40
N PHE A 287 -16.91 -4.74 -13.96
CA PHE A 287 -17.70 -3.88 -14.85
C PHE A 287 -16.82 -2.98 -15.72
N ARG A 288 -15.83 -2.32 -15.11
CA ARG A 288 -14.86 -1.45 -15.79
C ARG A 288 -14.02 -2.25 -16.78
N ALA A 289 -13.51 -3.42 -16.39
CA ALA A 289 -12.70 -4.28 -17.25
C ALA A 289 -13.51 -4.83 -18.44
N PHE A 290 -14.72 -5.35 -18.19
CA PHE A 290 -15.57 -5.98 -19.20
C PHE A 290 -16.00 -5.01 -20.30
N PHE A 291 -16.44 -3.80 -19.92
CA PHE A 291 -16.85 -2.77 -20.88
C PHE A 291 -15.72 -1.82 -21.30
N ARG A 292 -14.52 -1.97 -20.71
CA ARG A 292 -13.35 -1.10 -20.93
C ARG A 292 -13.68 0.37 -20.66
N LEU A 293 -14.22 0.64 -19.49
CA LEU A 293 -14.66 1.98 -19.07
C LEU A 293 -13.58 2.68 -18.24
N PRO A 294 -13.60 4.03 -18.14
CA PRO A 294 -12.64 4.78 -17.34
C PRO A 294 -12.59 4.32 -15.87
N ARG A 295 -11.39 4.31 -15.26
CA ARG A 295 -11.20 3.86 -13.87
C ARG A 295 -12.07 4.57 -12.84
N ARG A 296 -12.47 5.82 -13.07
CA ARG A 296 -13.29 6.62 -12.14
C ARG A 296 -14.78 6.27 -12.17
N GLU A 297 -15.19 5.37 -13.06
CA GLU A 297 -16.60 5.07 -13.28
C GLU A 297 -17.19 4.21 -12.16
N ARG A 298 -18.24 4.67 -11.46
CA ARG A 298 -18.88 3.91 -10.38
C ARG A 298 -20.17 3.26 -10.86
N LEU A 299 -20.28 1.95 -10.66
CA LEU A 299 -21.48 1.15 -10.90
C LEU A 299 -22.53 1.45 -9.82
N HIS A 300 -23.73 1.81 -10.25
CA HIS A 300 -24.87 2.13 -9.37
C HIS A 300 -25.94 1.05 -9.37
N ALA A 301 -26.16 0.39 -10.51
CA ALA A 301 -27.19 -0.64 -10.62
C ALA A 301 -26.84 -1.71 -11.66
N VAL A 302 -27.20 -2.95 -11.35
CA VAL A 302 -27.20 -4.09 -12.27
C VAL A 302 -28.62 -4.67 -12.29
N VAL A 303 -29.28 -4.63 -13.45
CA VAL A 303 -30.67 -5.02 -13.59
C VAL A 303 -30.80 -6.06 -14.70
N GLY A 304 -31.43 -7.20 -14.41
CA GLY A 304 -31.80 -8.16 -15.44
C GLY A 304 -32.83 -7.55 -16.39
N CYS A 305 -32.61 -7.67 -17.69
CA CYS A 305 -33.47 -7.09 -18.72
C CYS A 305 -33.33 -7.81 -20.06
N SER A 306 -34.17 -7.45 -21.02
CA SER A 306 -34.02 -7.90 -22.40
C SER A 306 -33.96 -6.72 -23.35
N LEU A 307 -32.96 -6.68 -24.24
CA LEU A 307 -32.73 -5.61 -25.21
C LEU A 307 -33.22 -6.02 -26.60
N TRP A 308 -33.99 -5.17 -27.27
CA TRP A 308 -34.35 -5.38 -28.67
C TRP A 308 -33.11 -5.33 -29.58
N THR A 309 -32.83 -6.42 -30.30
CA THR A 309 -31.73 -6.53 -31.27
C THR A 309 -32.28 -6.49 -32.71
N PRO A 310 -32.00 -5.43 -33.49
CA PRO A 310 -32.59 -5.25 -34.82
C PRO A 310 -32.27 -6.37 -35.83
N PHE A 311 -31.07 -6.94 -35.74
CA PHE A 311 -30.56 -7.98 -36.64
C PHE A 311 -31.19 -9.36 -36.38
N SER A 312 -31.48 -9.68 -35.12
CA SER A 312 -32.17 -10.93 -34.75
C SER A 312 -33.70 -10.75 -34.69
N ARG A 313 -34.19 -9.50 -34.69
CA ARG A 313 -35.60 -9.12 -34.58
C ARG A 313 -36.28 -9.75 -33.36
N CYS A 314 -35.57 -9.79 -32.24
CA CYS A 314 -36.06 -10.32 -30.97
C CYS A 314 -35.49 -9.54 -29.78
N HIS A 315 -36.08 -9.73 -28.59
CA HIS A 315 -35.48 -9.25 -27.35
C HIS A 315 -34.45 -10.27 -26.85
N THR A 316 -33.20 -9.85 -26.79
CA THR A 316 -32.08 -10.65 -26.29
C THR A 316 -31.97 -10.48 -24.78
N VAL A 317 -32.06 -11.58 -24.05
CA VAL A 317 -31.97 -11.61 -22.58
C VAL A 317 -30.55 -11.26 -22.13
N GLY A 318 -30.44 -10.42 -21.10
CA GLY A 318 -29.15 -10.00 -20.56
C GLY A 318 -29.27 -9.17 -19.28
N ARG A 319 -28.27 -8.32 -19.07
CA ARG A 319 -28.18 -7.42 -17.92
C ARG A 319 -27.85 -6.01 -18.40
N MET A 320 -28.55 -5.03 -17.82
CA MET A 320 -28.23 -3.61 -17.92
C MET A 320 -27.35 -3.22 -16.73
N PHE A 321 -26.30 -2.47 -17.00
CA PHE A 321 -25.40 -1.89 -16.03
C PHE A 321 -25.52 -0.37 -16.13
N ALA A 322 -25.83 0.30 -15.04
CA ALA A 322 -25.94 1.75 -15.00
C ALA A 322 -24.86 2.32 -14.07
N SER A 323 -24.08 3.26 -14.60
CA SER A 323 -22.99 3.93 -13.90
C SER A 323 -23.10 5.46 -14.03
N ASP A 324 -22.13 6.21 -13.50
CA ASP A 324 -22.12 7.68 -13.47
C ASP A 324 -22.38 8.32 -14.84
N ARG A 325 -21.72 7.79 -15.88
CA ARG A 325 -21.65 8.35 -17.23
C ARG A 325 -22.05 7.36 -18.31
N TYR A 326 -22.35 6.10 -17.98
CA TYR A 326 -22.68 5.07 -18.96
C TYR A 326 -23.92 4.25 -18.58
N VAL A 327 -24.59 3.76 -19.63
CA VAL A 327 -25.51 2.63 -19.57
C VAL A 327 -24.98 1.56 -20.49
N CYS A 328 -24.72 0.37 -19.96
CA CYS A 328 -24.19 -0.74 -20.72
C CYS A 328 -25.15 -1.92 -20.70
N PHE A 329 -25.09 -2.76 -21.73
CA PHE A 329 -25.84 -4.01 -21.81
C PHE A 329 -24.90 -5.14 -22.19
N ALA A 330 -25.03 -6.27 -21.51
CA ALA A 330 -24.40 -7.54 -21.89
C ALA A 330 -25.46 -8.63 -21.98
N SER A 331 -25.45 -9.38 -23.09
CA SER A 331 -26.28 -10.58 -23.26
C SER A 331 -25.93 -11.65 -22.23
N LYS A 332 -26.90 -12.51 -21.91
CA LYS A 332 -26.70 -13.64 -21.00
C LYS A 332 -25.74 -14.70 -21.58
N GLU A 333 -25.84 -14.92 -22.89
CA GLU A 333 -24.93 -15.79 -23.64
C GLU A 333 -23.76 -14.94 -24.14
N ASP A 334 -22.53 -15.40 -23.87
CA ASP A 334 -21.32 -14.67 -24.20
C ASP A 334 -21.16 -14.51 -25.73
N GLY A 335 -20.71 -13.33 -26.15
CA GLY A 335 -20.50 -13.02 -27.58
C GLY A 335 -21.76 -12.70 -28.38
N CYS A 336 -22.97 -12.92 -27.85
CA CYS A 336 -24.21 -12.60 -28.57
C CYS A 336 -24.38 -11.11 -28.85
N CYS A 337 -24.38 -10.26 -27.81
CA CYS A 337 -24.57 -8.82 -27.98
C CYS A 337 -24.15 -8.01 -26.74
N ASN A 338 -23.24 -7.05 -26.96
CA ASN A 338 -22.89 -6.03 -25.98
C ASN A 338 -23.15 -4.61 -26.55
N VAL A 339 -23.57 -3.69 -25.70
CA VAL A 339 -23.79 -2.28 -26.07
C VAL A 339 -23.25 -1.37 -24.97
N ILE A 340 -22.60 -0.27 -25.36
CA ILE A 340 -22.11 0.78 -24.45
C ILE A 340 -22.78 2.09 -24.87
N LEU A 341 -23.53 2.71 -23.96
CA LEU A 341 -24.22 3.97 -24.20
C LEU A 341 -23.63 5.03 -23.26
N PRO A 342 -22.70 5.87 -23.72
CA PRO A 342 -22.31 7.05 -22.96
C PRO A 342 -23.52 7.95 -22.77
N LEU A 343 -23.81 8.37 -21.55
CA LEU A 343 -24.96 9.24 -21.22
C LEU A 343 -24.89 10.57 -21.97
N ARG A 344 -23.70 11.03 -22.35
CA ARG A 344 -23.54 12.21 -23.20
C ARG A 344 -24.20 12.05 -24.59
N GLU A 345 -24.24 10.83 -25.12
CA GLU A 345 -24.90 10.52 -26.39
C GLU A 345 -26.41 10.35 -26.25
N VAL A 346 -26.93 10.21 -25.02
CA VAL A 346 -28.36 10.02 -24.75
C VAL A 346 -29.10 11.36 -24.83
N VAL A 347 -30.20 11.36 -25.57
CA VAL A 347 -31.08 12.53 -25.75
C VAL A 347 -32.31 12.42 -24.85
N SER A 348 -32.96 11.25 -24.82
CA SER A 348 -34.14 11.01 -24.00
C SER A 348 -34.15 9.59 -23.43
N ILE A 349 -34.78 9.45 -22.26
CA ILE A 349 -35.08 8.17 -21.62
C ILE A 349 -36.58 8.18 -21.33
N GLU A 350 -37.33 7.37 -22.06
CA GLU A 350 -38.79 7.39 -22.08
C GLU A 350 -39.38 6.10 -21.51
N LYS A 351 -40.36 6.24 -20.62
CA LYS A 351 -41.19 5.12 -20.13
C LYS A 351 -42.30 4.88 -21.15
N MET A 352 -42.51 3.63 -21.53
CA MET A 352 -43.65 3.25 -22.38
C MET A 352 -44.73 2.53 -21.57
N GLU A 353 -45.95 2.48 -22.10
CA GLU A 353 -47.06 1.77 -21.47
C GLU A 353 -46.76 0.27 -21.37
N ASP A 354 -47.03 -0.29 -20.19
CA ASP A 354 -46.82 -1.71 -19.90
C ASP A 354 -47.87 -2.57 -20.62
N THR A 355 -47.43 -3.59 -21.34
CA THR A 355 -48.33 -4.54 -22.03
C THR A 355 -47.86 -5.97 -21.80
N SER A 356 -48.75 -6.95 -22.01
CA SER A 356 -48.39 -8.38 -21.85
C SER A 356 -47.23 -8.84 -22.76
N LEU A 357 -46.97 -8.12 -23.86
CA LEU A 357 -45.89 -8.40 -24.81
C LEU A 357 -44.63 -7.56 -24.57
N LEU A 358 -44.77 -6.40 -23.90
CA LEU A 358 -43.67 -5.50 -23.55
C LEU A 358 -43.78 -5.19 -22.06
N PRO A 359 -43.28 -6.09 -21.19
CA PRO A 359 -43.34 -5.88 -19.75
C PRO A 359 -42.35 -4.78 -19.33
N ASN A 360 -42.81 -3.76 -18.60
CA ASN A 360 -42.00 -2.67 -18.05
C ASN A 360 -40.99 -2.02 -19.02
N PRO A 361 -41.45 -1.49 -20.18
CA PRO A 361 -40.55 -1.03 -21.24
C PRO A 361 -39.94 0.35 -20.97
N ILE A 362 -38.68 0.53 -21.38
CA ILE A 362 -37.96 1.82 -21.47
C ILE A 362 -37.34 1.95 -22.86
N ILE A 363 -37.36 3.15 -23.42
CA ILE A 363 -36.65 3.50 -24.65
C ILE A 363 -35.58 4.55 -24.34
N ILE A 364 -34.34 4.27 -24.75
CA ILE A 364 -33.21 5.20 -24.67
C ILE A 364 -32.88 5.67 -26.09
N SER A 365 -33.10 6.95 -26.37
CA SER A 365 -32.81 7.56 -27.67
C SER A 365 -31.46 8.28 -27.63
N ILE A 366 -30.63 8.11 -28.68
CA ILE A 366 -29.31 8.73 -28.78
C ILE A 366 -29.20 9.72 -29.95
N ARG A 367 -28.19 10.59 -29.93
CA ARG A 367 -27.98 11.67 -30.91
C ARG A 367 -27.92 11.22 -32.37
N SER A 368 -27.45 10.00 -32.62
CA SER A 368 -27.40 9.40 -33.96
C SER A 368 -28.75 8.92 -34.50
N LYS A 369 -29.86 9.32 -33.85
CA LYS A 369 -31.25 8.91 -34.18
C LYS A 369 -31.51 7.39 -34.04
N MET A 370 -30.62 6.66 -33.35
CA MET A 370 -30.91 5.30 -32.90
C MET A 370 -31.63 5.30 -31.56
N ALA A 371 -32.42 4.26 -31.31
CA ALA A 371 -33.12 4.06 -30.04
C ALA A 371 -32.97 2.61 -29.57
N PHE A 372 -32.77 2.42 -28.26
CA PHE A 372 -32.60 1.13 -27.61
C PHE A 372 -33.82 0.85 -26.74
N GLN A 373 -34.53 -0.23 -27.05
CA GLN A 373 -35.72 -0.65 -26.30
C GLN A 373 -35.35 -1.78 -25.33
N PHE A 374 -35.53 -1.52 -24.04
CA PHE A 374 -35.36 -2.49 -22.97
C PHE A 374 -36.71 -2.89 -22.38
N ILE A 375 -36.85 -4.16 -22.03
CA ILE A 375 -38.03 -4.72 -21.35
C ILE A 375 -37.61 -5.55 -20.13
N GLU A 376 -38.59 -6.00 -19.34
CA GLU A 376 -38.42 -6.85 -18.14
C GLU A 376 -37.61 -6.20 -17.01
N LEU A 377 -37.56 -4.87 -16.99
CA LEU A 377 -36.83 -4.11 -15.98
C LEU A 377 -37.59 -4.10 -14.66
N LYS A 378 -37.03 -4.76 -13.65
CA LYS A 378 -37.51 -4.69 -12.27
C LYS A 378 -37.29 -3.28 -11.73
N ASP A 379 -38.28 -2.78 -10.98
CA ASP A 379 -38.25 -1.44 -10.39
C ASP A 379 -37.95 -0.32 -11.41
N ARG A 380 -38.58 -0.44 -12.59
CA ARG A 380 -38.40 0.44 -13.76
C ARG A 380 -38.44 1.92 -13.39
N ASP A 381 -39.35 2.31 -12.51
CA ASP A 381 -39.60 3.72 -12.23
C ASP A 381 -38.44 4.38 -11.47
N ASN A 382 -37.89 3.72 -10.45
CA ASN A 382 -36.72 4.18 -9.72
C ASN A 382 -35.47 4.18 -10.61
N LEU A 383 -35.32 3.17 -11.47
CA LEU A 383 -34.21 3.10 -12.43
C LEU A 383 -34.24 4.30 -13.39
N VAL A 384 -35.40 4.61 -13.99
CA VAL A 384 -35.53 5.76 -14.91
C VAL A 384 -35.26 7.08 -14.19
N GLU A 385 -35.80 7.27 -12.99
CA GLU A 385 -35.55 8.51 -12.23
C GLU A 385 -34.06 8.69 -11.94
N SER A 386 -33.40 7.61 -11.50
CA SER A 386 -31.95 7.58 -11.27
C SER A 386 -31.14 7.89 -12.54
N LEU A 387 -31.52 7.32 -13.69
CA LEU A 387 -30.87 7.58 -14.97
C LEU A 387 -31.09 9.01 -15.47
N LEU A 388 -32.31 9.55 -15.35
CA LEU A 388 -32.62 10.92 -15.73
C LEU A 388 -31.86 11.94 -14.87
N MET A 389 -31.66 11.67 -13.58
CA MET A 389 -30.83 12.51 -12.70
C MET A 389 -29.38 12.55 -13.17
N ARG A 390 -28.78 11.39 -13.48
CA ARG A 390 -27.41 11.32 -14.02
C ARG A 390 -27.30 11.99 -15.38
N LEU A 391 -28.26 11.78 -16.28
CA LEU A 391 -28.30 12.43 -17.58
C LEU A 391 -28.28 13.96 -17.46
N LYS A 392 -29.08 14.52 -16.53
CA LYS A 392 -29.06 15.96 -16.22
C LYS A 392 -27.69 16.42 -15.72
N GLN A 393 -27.04 15.66 -14.84
CA GLN A 393 -25.71 16.00 -14.32
C GLN A 393 -24.64 16.01 -15.42
N VAL A 394 -24.65 15.00 -16.30
CA VAL A 394 -23.72 14.92 -17.44
C VAL A 394 -23.90 16.10 -18.39
N HIS A 395 -25.15 16.48 -18.71
CA HIS A 395 -25.46 17.63 -19.56
C HIS A 395 -25.18 18.98 -18.89
N ALA A 396 -25.29 19.09 -17.56
CA ALA A 396 -24.97 20.32 -16.84
C ALA A 396 -23.46 20.62 -16.84
N ASN A 397 -22.63 19.59 -16.70
CA ASN A 397 -21.17 19.73 -16.71
C ASN A 397 -20.59 20.01 -18.11
N HIS A 398 -21.37 19.77 -19.16
CA HIS A 398 -20.99 20.03 -20.56
C HIS A 398 -22.16 20.71 -21.27
N PRO A 399 -22.36 22.03 -21.08
CA PRO A 399 -23.46 22.75 -21.72
C PRO A 399 -23.30 22.68 -23.23
N VAL A 400 -24.09 21.84 -23.86
CA VAL A 400 -24.19 21.78 -25.32
C VAL A 400 -25.05 22.95 -25.75
N HIS A 401 -24.51 23.83 -26.61
CA HIS A 401 -25.30 24.88 -27.24
C HIS A 401 -26.39 24.23 -28.10
N TYR A 402 -27.63 24.25 -27.61
CA TYR A 402 -28.81 23.93 -28.40
C TYR A 402 -29.09 25.12 -29.32
N ASP A 403 -28.83 24.96 -30.62
CA ASP A 403 -29.37 25.90 -31.59
C ASP A 403 -30.88 25.62 -31.74
N THR A 404 -31.66 26.32 -30.91
CA THR A 404 -33.12 26.15 -30.83
C THR A 404 -33.78 27.16 -31.76
N SER A 405 -33.42 27.13 -33.04
CA SER A 405 -34.05 28.00 -34.03
C SER A 405 -34.41 27.25 -35.31
N ARG A 406 -35.58 26.60 -35.24
CA ARG A 406 -36.56 26.29 -36.30
C ARG A 406 -36.98 24.83 -36.27
N ASP A 407 -38.17 24.60 -35.71
CA ASP A 407 -39.26 23.95 -36.43
C ASP A 407 -40.53 24.10 -35.56
N GLU A 408 -41.23 25.22 -35.75
CA GLU A 408 -42.68 25.21 -35.56
C GLU A 408 -43.26 24.49 -36.78
N ASP A 409 -43.40 23.16 -36.68
CA ASP A 409 -44.49 22.40 -37.33
C ASP A 409 -44.31 20.89 -37.05
N MET A 410 -45.01 20.37 -36.04
CA MET A 410 -45.75 19.11 -36.20
C MET A 410 -46.69 18.83 -35.02
N GLN A 411 -47.98 18.90 -35.31
CA GLN A 411 -49.03 18.22 -34.54
C GLN A 411 -49.08 16.73 -34.92
N THR A 412 -49.15 15.89 -33.87
CA THR A 412 -49.87 14.60 -33.75
C THR A 412 -49.54 13.38 -34.64
N SER A 413 -49.08 12.32 -33.95
CA SER A 413 -49.43 10.87 -34.05
C SER A 413 -48.31 9.89 -34.45
N PRO A 414 -48.11 8.78 -33.71
CA PRO A 414 -47.07 7.79 -33.97
C PRO A 414 -47.60 6.62 -34.79
N VAL A 415 -46.98 6.32 -35.94
CA VAL A 415 -47.10 5.01 -36.59
C VAL A 415 -45.73 4.58 -37.09
N PHE A 416 -45.25 3.46 -36.54
CA PHE A 416 -44.10 2.71 -37.01
C PHE A 416 -44.32 2.25 -38.45
N HIS A 417 -43.48 2.67 -39.38
CA HIS A 417 -43.18 1.92 -40.59
C HIS A 417 -41.71 2.04 -41.01
N SER A 418 -41.20 0.90 -41.46
CA SER A 418 -39.83 0.59 -41.86
C SER A 418 -39.47 1.17 -43.24
N ALA A 419 -38.15 1.28 -43.45
CA ALA A 419 -37.39 1.30 -44.70
C ALA A 419 -37.04 2.66 -45.34
N SER A 420 -35.73 2.80 -45.55
CA SER A 420 -35.05 3.59 -46.59
C SER A 420 -34.93 5.10 -46.39
N MET A 421 -33.70 5.55 -46.13
CA MET A 421 -32.91 6.38 -47.06
C MET A 421 -31.54 6.64 -46.42
N CYS A 422 -30.49 6.06 -47.00
CA CYS A 422 -29.11 6.41 -46.72
C CYS A 422 -28.85 7.80 -47.30
N SER A 423 -28.54 8.78 -46.44
CA SER A 423 -27.79 9.96 -46.84
C SER A 423 -26.41 9.88 -46.23
N ASP A 424 -25.39 10.05 -47.07
CA ASP A 424 -23.99 10.23 -46.69
C ASP A 424 -23.85 11.36 -45.66
N HIS A 425 -23.85 11.00 -44.39
CA HIS A 425 -23.33 11.88 -43.36
C HIS A 425 -21.80 11.77 -43.38
N LYS A 426 -21.18 12.64 -44.17
CA LYS A 426 -19.88 13.17 -43.80
C LYS A 426 -20.01 13.69 -42.37
N PHE A 427 -19.20 13.12 -41.48
CA PHE A 427 -18.99 13.68 -40.16
C PHE A 427 -18.60 15.14 -40.38
N GLY A 428 -19.30 16.08 -39.72
CA GLY A 428 -19.06 17.49 -39.93
C GLY A 428 -17.58 17.79 -39.76
N ASP A 429 -16.95 18.31 -40.81
CA ASP A 429 -15.75 19.11 -40.65
C ASP A 429 -16.13 20.21 -39.65
N LEU A 430 -15.48 20.20 -38.50
CA LEU A 430 -15.60 21.26 -37.51
C LEU A 430 -14.82 22.47 -38.08
N GLU A 431 -15.35 23.09 -39.15
CA GLU A 431 -14.86 24.40 -39.59
C GLU A 431 -15.28 25.41 -38.54
N MET A 432 -14.30 25.81 -37.73
CA MET A 432 -14.36 26.94 -36.85
C MET A 432 -14.67 28.19 -37.68
N VAL A 433 -15.92 28.66 -37.63
CA VAL A 433 -16.32 29.93 -38.26
C VAL A 433 -15.58 31.06 -37.57
N SER A 434 -14.48 31.51 -38.18
CA SER A 434 -13.81 32.73 -37.76
C SER A 434 -14.71 33.92 -38.10
N SER A 435 -15.15 34.62 -37.06
CA SER A 435 -15.86 35.88 -37.21
C SER A 435 -14.89 36.90 -37.76
N GLN A 436 -15.09 37.29 -39.02
CA GLN A 436 -14.37 38.40 -39.63
C GLN A 436 -14.70 39.69 -38.88
N ASN A 437 -13.70 40.27 -38.21
CA ASN A 437 -13.51 41.71 -38.06
C ASN A 437 -12.04 41.98 -37.66
N SER A 438 -11.26 42.44 -38.65
CA SER A 438 -10.16 43.45 -38.60
C SER A 438 -9.54 43.71 -37.20
N GLU A 439 -8.24 43.55 -36.95
CA GLU A 439 -7.10 44.30 -37.50
C GLU A 439 -5.79 43.77 -36.86
N GLU A 440 -4.66 44.07 -37.50
CA GLU A 440 -3.33 43.49 -37.32
C GLU A 440 -2.74 43.55 -35.89
N SER A 441 -2.16 42.43 -35.45
CA SER A 441 -1.02 42.42 -34.51
C SER A 441 -0.22 41.13 -34.67
N GLU A 442 0.93 41.24 -35.32
CA GLU A 442 1.97 40.21 -35.35
C GLU A 442 2.49 39.93 -33.92
N LYS A 443 2.28 38.70 -33.41
CA LYS A 443 3.16 37.93 -32.52
C LYS A 443 2.41 36.73 -31.93
N GLU A 444 2.75 35.52 -32.38
CA GLU A 444 3.27 34.40 -31.58
C GLU A 444 3.31 33.12 -32.43
N LYS A 445 4.47 32.46 -32.43
CA LYS A 445 4.67 31.16 -33.09
C LYS A 445 4.04 30.08 -32.20
N SER A 446 2.77 29.76 -32.39
CA SER A 446 2.24 28.50 -31.89
C SER A 446 2.84 27.32 -32.70
N PRO A 447 3.19 26.20 -32.05
CA PRO A 447 3.68 25.02 -32.77
C PRO A 447 2.59 24.51 -33.72
N ARG A 448 2.88 24.43 -35.01
CA ARG A 448 1.95 23.90 -36.02
C ARG A 448 1.73 22.39 -35.76
N LEU A 449 0.55 22.04 -35.25
CA LEU A 449 0.11 20.66 -35.05
C LEU A 449 -0.09 19.95 -36.40
N HIS A 450 0.22 18.65 -36.48
CA HIS A 450 0.06 17.88 -37.72
C HIS A 450 -1.40 17.45 -37.94
N PRO A 451 -2.08 17.86 -39.03
CA PRO A 451 -3.53 17.72 -39.18
C PRO A 451 -4.00 16.36 -39.73
N GLU A 452 -3.08 15.56 -40.29
CA GLU A 452 -3.36 14.26 -40.93
C GLU A 452 -2.57 13.12 -40.27
N ALA A 453 -2.99 11.87 -40.49
CA ALA A 453 -2.24 10.70 -40.05
C ALA A 453 -0.93 10.56 -40.84
N LEU A 454 0.16 10.09 -40.22
CA LEU A 454 1.47 10.09 -40.89
C LEU A 454 1.49 9.17 -42.12
N ILE A 455 0.72 8.07 -42.13
CA ILE A 455 0.74 7.15 -43.27
C ILE A 455 0.20 7.78 -44.56
N SER A 456 -0.77 8.71 -44.48
CA SER A 456 -1.30 9.40 -45.67
C SER A 456 -0.29 10.35 -46.31
N VAL A 457 0.70 10.82 -45.53
CA VAL A 457 1.75 11.74 -45.98
C VAL A 457 2.97 11.00 -46.55
N PHE A 458 3.27 9.79 -46.05
CA PHE A 458 4.53 9.09 -46.31
C PHE A 458 4.43 7.78 -47.13
N GLN A 459 3.27 7.45 -47.71
CA GLN A 459 3.15 6.27 -48.60
C GLN A 459 4.02 6.41 -49.87
N PRO A 460 4.78 5.37 -50.27
CA PRO A 460 5.60 5.43 -51.49
C PRO A 460 4.72 5.43 -52.74
N ALA A 461 4.68 6.57 -53.43
CA ALA A 461 4.11 6.67 -54.77
C ALA A 461 5.03 5.97 -55.79
N GLY A 462 5.03 4.63 -55.83
CA GLY A 462 5.64 3.89 -56.93
C GLY A 462 6.23 2.53 -56.59
N SER A 463 5.45 1.46 -56.73
CA SER A 463 5.88 0.19 -57.34
C SER A 463 4.69 -0.76 -57.55
N GLN A 464 4.73 -1.52 -58.64
CA GLN A 464 3.57 -2.05 -59.39
C GLN A 464 3.08 -3.43 -58.92
N SER A 465 1.77 -3.58 -58.63
CA SER A 465 0.76 -4.31 -59.43
C SER A 465 -0.66 -4.05 -58.83
N PRO A 466 -1.61 -3.41 -59.54
CA PRO A 466 -2.72 -2.70 -58.87
C PRO A 466 -4.00 -3.54 -58.63
N ASP A 467 -4.31 -4.50 -59.50
CA ASP A 467 -5.71 -4.96 -59.65
C ASP A 467 -6.20 -5.93 -58.56
N SER A 468 -5.37 -6.86 -58.06
CA SER A 468 -5.80 -7.80 -57.01
C SER A 468 -5.72 -7.21 -55.60
N ARG A 469 -4.78 -6.30 -55.35
CA ARG A 469 -4.50 -5.71 -54.02
C ARG A 469 -5.54 -4.67 -53.61
N MET A 470 -5.88 -3.76 -54.52
CA MET A 470 -6.96 -2.80 -54.30
C MET A 470 -8.32 -3.50 -54.14
N SER A 471 -8.50 -4.68 -54.74
CA SER A 471 -9.75 -5.43 -54.63
C SER A 471 -10.02 -5.98 -53.22
N ARG A 472 -8.99 -6.46 -52.49
CA ARG A 472 -9.15 -7.05 -51.14
C ARG A 472 -9.43 -5.99 -50.09
N GLU A 473 -8.71 -4.88 -50.11
CA GLU A 473 -8.97 -3.74 -49.21
C GLU A 473 -10.38 -3.16 -49.44
N GLN A 474 -10.80 -3.05 -50.72
CA GLN A 474 -12.15 -2.61 -51.05
C GLN A 474 -13.24 -3.58 -50.56
N ILE A 475 -12.97 -4.89 -50.59
CA ILE A 475 -13.87 -5.90 -50.00
C ILE A 475 -13.97 -5.69 -48.48
N LYS A 476 -12.86 -5.50 -47.77
CA LYS A 476 -12.89 -5.22 -46.33
C LYS A 476 -13.72 -3.96 -46.03
N ILE A 477 -13.51 -2.87 -46.77
CA ILE A 477 -14.30 -1.64 -46.63
C ILE A 477 -15.80 -1.89 -46.87
N SER A 478 -16.17 -2.67 -47.88
CA SER A 478 -17.57 -3.02 -48.15
C SER A 478 -18.20 -3.78 -46.99
N LEU A 479 -17.51 -4.80 -46.46
CA LEU A 479 -18.00 -5.59 -45.33
C LEU A 479 -18.21 -4.73 -44.07
N TRP A 480 -17.30 -3.79 -43.81
CA TRP A 480 -17.45 -2.83 -42.70
C TRP A 480 -18.62 -1.88 -42.92
N ASN A 481 -18.85 -1.40 -44.14
CA ASN A 481 -20.00 -0.56 -44.45
C ASN A 481 -21.34 -1.31 -44.26
N ASP A 482 -21.43 -2.55 -44.72
CA ASP A 482 -22.59 -3.41 -44.51
C ASP A 482 -22.84 -3.62 -43.01
N HIS A 483 -21.77 -3.83 -42.24
CA HIS A 483 -21.85 -3.93 -40.78
C HIS A 483 -22.38 -2.63 -40.14
N PHE A 484 -21.89 -1.46 -40.54
CA PHE A 484 -22.35 -0.19 -39.98
C PHE A 484 -23.82 0.10 -40.25
N VAL A 485 -24.35 -0.35 -41.39
CA VAL A 485 -25.77 -0.20 -41.74
C VAL A 485 -26.65 -1.02 -40.80
N GLU A 486 -26.24 -2.24 -40.45
CA GLU A 486 -27.04 -3.16 -39.63
C GLU A 486 -26.84 -2.94 -38.12
N TYR A 487 -25.62 -2.62 -37.68
CA TYR A 487 -25.21 -2.61 -36.27
C TYR A 487 -24.90 -1.21 -35.71
N GLY A 488 -24.84 -0.18 -36.56
CA GLY A 488 -24.49 1.19 -36.20
C GLY A 488 -22.99 1.51 -36.35
N ARG A 489 -22.66 2.80 -36.36
CA ARG A 489 -21.30 3.33 -36.65
C ARG A 489 -20.66 4.14 -35.50
N THR A 490 -21.37 4.31 -34.39
CA THR A 490 -20.91 5.09 -33.24
C THR A 490 -20.40 4.17 -32.12
N VAL A 491 -19.92 4.74 -31.02
CA VAL A 491 -19.56 3.96 -29.81
C VAL A 491 -20.72 3.09 -29.31
N CYS A 492 -21.96 3.52 -29.57
CA CYS A 492 -23.19 2.79 -29.24
C CYS A 492 -23.53 1.63 -30.19
N MET A 493 -22.64 1.25 -31.11
CA MET A 493 -22.88 0.13 -32.03
C MET A 493 -23.12 -1.19 -31.27
N PHE A 494 -23.93 -2.07 -31.85
CA PHE A 494 -24.13 -3.42 -31.35
C PHE A 494 -22.88 -4.27 -31.58
N ARG A 495 -22.18 -4.64 -30.50
CA ARG A 495 -20.98 -5.49 -30.55
C ARG A 495 -21.39 -6.96 -30.48
N THR A 496 -21.05 -7.73 -31.50
CA THR A 496 -21.46 -9.14 -31.69
C THR A 496 -20.29 -10.01 -32.18
N GLU A 497 -20.50 -11.32 -32.29
CA GLU A 497 -19.55 -12.23 -32.95
C GLU A 497 -19.16 -11.78 -34.37
N LYS A 498 -20.09 -11.16 -35.11
CA LYS A 498 -19.83 -10.73 -36.50
C LYS A 498 -18.73 -9.68 -36.59
N ILE A 499 -18.75 -8.65 -35.73
CA ILE A 499 -17.71 -7.62 -35.73
C ILE A 499 -16.37 -8.18 -35.23
N ARG A 500 -16.39 -9.13 -34.28
CA ARG A 500 -15.15 -9.82 -33.86
C ARG A 500 -14.48 -10.51 -35.05
N LYS A 501 -15.25 -11.21 -35.88
CA LYS A 501 -14.74 -11.81 -37.12
C LYS A 501 -14.20 -10.78 -38.11
N LEU A 502 -14.86 -9.63 -38.25
CA LEU A 502 -14.35 -8.54 -39.10
C LEU A 502 -13.01 -7.99 -38.59
N VAL A 503 -12.88 -7.83 -37.28
CA VAL A 503 -11.62 -7.41 -36.64
C VAL A 503 -10.54 -8.47 -36.82
N ALA A 504 -10.86 -9.76 -36.65
CA ALA A 504 -9.93 -10.87 -36.85
C ALA A 504 -9.39 -10.98 -38.29
N MET A 505 -10.18 -10.55 -39.29
CA MET A 505 -9.74 -10.44 -40.70
C MET A 505 -8.90 -9.18 -40.97
N GLY A 506 -8.69 -8.32 -39.97
CA GLY A 506 -7.99 -7.05 -40.07
C GLY A 506 -8.89 -5.89 -40.46
N ILE A 507 -8.68 -4.73 -39.81
CA ILE A 507 -9.41 -3.50 -40.10
C ILE A 507 -8.80 -2.82 -41.34
N PRO A 508 -9.61 -2.28 -42.28
CA PRO A 508 -9.11 -1.46 -43.38
C PRO A 508 -8.23 -0.31 -42.89
N GLU A 509 -7.14 -0.03 -43.59
CA GLU A 509 -6.13 0.96 -43.19
C GLU A 509 -6.75 2.33 -42.94
N SER A 510 -7.67 2.74 -43.83
CA SER A 510 -8.40 4.01 -43.76
C SER A 510 -9.39 4.10 -42.59
N LEU A 511 -9.76 2.99 -41.95
CA LEU A 511 -10.72 2.95 -40.85
C LEU A 511 -10.06 2.75 -39.48
N ARG A 512 -8.77 2.38 -39.41
CA ARG A 512 -8.08 2.03 -38.15
C ARG A 512 -8.16 3.11 -37.09
N GLY A 513 -7.61 4.31 -37.35
CA GLY A 513 -7.60 5.39 -36.36
C GLY A 513 -9.00 5.69 -35.80
N ARG A 514 -10.01 5.71 -36.67
CA ARG A 514 -11.41 5.92 -36.27
C ARG A 514 -11.97 4.77 -35.44
N LEU A 515 -11.74 3.52 -35.83
CA LEU A 515 -12.29 2.37 -35.12
C LEU A 515 -11.56 2.14 -33.78
N TRP A 516 -10.26 2.39 -33.70
CA TRP A 516 -9.52 2.38 -32.44
C TRP A 516 -10.09 3.40 -31.45
N LEU A 517 -10.39 4.62 -31.91
CA LEU A 517 -11.05 5.65 -31.08
C LEU A 517 -12.44 5.21 -30.60
N LEU A 518 -13.21 4.52 -31.45
CA LEU A 518 -14.56 4.02 -31.11
C LEU A 518 -14.53 2.83 -30.16
N PHE A 519 -13.61 1.88 -30.34
CA PHE A 519 -13.52 0.69 -29.50
C PHE A 519 -12.97 1.00 -28.11
N SER A 520 -12.02 1.94 -28.03
CA SER A 520 -11.50 2.47 -26.77
C SER A 520 -12.41 3.52 -26.13
N ASP A 521 -13.38 4.09 -26.84
CA ASP A 521 -14.17 5.27 -26.43
C ASP A 521 -13.33 6.53 -26.16
N ALA A 522 -12.09 6.59 -26.67
CA ALA A 522 -11.24 7.78 -26.64
C ALA A 522 -11.87 8.97 -27.42
N VAL A 523 -12.78 8.69 -28.36
CA VAL A 523 -13.56 9.72 -29.05
C VAL A 523 -14.39 10.58 -28.10
N THR A 524 -14.92 10.00 -27.02
CA THR A 524 -15.73 10.73 -26.03
C THR A 524 -14.84 11.63 -25.18
N ASP A 525 -13.64 11.17 -24.82
CA ASP A 525 -12.65 11.97 -24.08
C ASP A 525 -12.17 13.17 -24.91
N LEU A 526 -11.79 12.94 -26.17
CA LEU A 526 -11.44 13.98 -27.14
C LEU A 526 -12.54 15.03 -27.26
N ALA A 527 -13.78 14.60 -27.51
CA ALA A 527 -14.90 15.53 -27.66
C ALA A 527 -15.24 16.31 -26.38
N SER A 528 -14.81 15.83 -25.20
CA SER A 528 -15.07 16.48 -23.90
C SER A 528 -14.03 17.54 -23.56
N HIS A 529 -12.88 17.56 -24.25
CA HIS A 529 -11.77 18.45 -23.93
C HIS A 529 -11.24 19.24 -25.15
N PRO A 530 -12.07 20.09 -25.80
CA PRO A 530 -11.62 20.88 -26.94
C PRO A 530 -10.41 21.77 -26.61
N GLY A 531 -9.35 21.70 -27.41
CA GLY A 531 -8.13 22.51 -27.24
C GLY A 531 -7.18 22.06 -26.13
N TYR A 532 -7.52 21.01 -25.38
CA TYR A 532 -6.73 20.55 -24.24
C TYR A 532 -5.34 20.06 -24.63
N TYR A 533 -5.23 19.28 -25.70
CA TYR A 533 -3.94 18.78 -26.18
C TYR A 533 -3.01 19.91 -26.62
N GLY A 534 -3.53 20.89 -27.37
CA GLY A 534 -2.77 22.06 -27.80
C GLY A 534 -2.17 22.82 -26.63
N ASN A 535 -2.98 23.11 -25.61
CA ASN A 535 -2.52 23.77 -24.38
C ASN A 535 -1.45 22.95 -23.64
N LEU A 536 -1.64 21.63 -23.52
CA LEU A 536 -0.64 20.74 -22.88
C LEU A 536 0.70 20.74 -23.62
N VAL A 537 0.68 20.74 -24.95
CA VAL A 537 1.90 20.83 -25.77
C VAL A 537 2.62 22.14 -25.48
N GLU A 538 1.90 23.27 -25.46
CA GLU A 538 2.49 24.58 -25.15
C GLU A 538 3.08 24.63 -23.73
N GLU A 539 2.40 24.05 -22.75
CA GLU A 539 2.85 24.02 -21.35
C GLU A 539 4.03 23.09 -21.11
N SER A 540 4.15 21.99 -21.87
CA SER A 540 5.14 20.94 -21.64
C SER A 540 6.42 21.11 -22.47
N MET A 541 6.34 21.74 -23.64
CA MET A 541 7.49 21.91 -24.54
C MET A 541 8.57 22.84 -23.96
N GLY A 542 9.83 22.42 -24.07
CA GLY A 542 10.99 23.20 -23.62
C GLY A 542 11.35 23.04 -22.14
N LYS A 543 10.62 22.22 -21.38
CA LYS A 543 11.01 21.82 -20.02
C LYS A 543 12.07 20.70 -20.09
N CYS A 544 13.19 20.86 -19.39
CA CYS A 544 14.18 19.79 -19.24
C CYS A 544 14.00 19.08 -17.89
N CYS A 545 13.71 17.78 -17.95
CA CYS A 545 13.72 16.86 -16.81
C CYS A 545 14.16 15.46 -17.27
N LEU A 546 14.40 14.54 -16.33
CA LEU A 546 14.81 13.17 -16.62
C LEU A 546 13.89 12.50 -17.65
N VAL A 547 12.57 12.67 -17.49
CA VAL A 547 11.56 12.11 -18.40
C VAL A 547 11.74 12.59 -19.85
N THR A 548 11.97 13.89 -20.05
CA THR A 548 12.19 14.43 -21.41
C THR A 548 13.50 13.94 -22.03
N GLU A 549 14.55 13.73 -21.23
CA GLU A 549 15.81 13.16 -21.72
C GLU A 549 15.66 11.69 -22.14
N GLU A 550 14.88 10.92 -21.39
CA GLU A 550 14.52 9.54 -21.76
C GLU A 550 13.71 9.46 -23.05
N ILE A 551 12.74 10.37 -23.22
CA ILE A 551 11.97 10.49 -24.46
C ILE A 551 12.92 10.77 -25.63
N GLU A 552 13.78 11.80 -25.56
CA GLU A 552 14.70 12.17 -26.65
C GLU A 552 15.61 11.02 -27.09
N ARG A 553 16.12 10.24 -26.13
CA ARG A 553 16.94 9.04 -26.39
C ARG A 553 16.17 7.98 -27.18
N ASP A 554 14.85 7.93 -27.01
CA ASP A 554 14.00 6.88 -27.57
C ASP A 554 13.39 7.25 -28.92
N LEU A 555 13.26 8.54 -29.24
CA LEU A 555 12.62 9.00 -30.48
C LEU A 555 13.23 8.37 -31.73
N HIS A 556 14.56 8.39 -31.86
CA HIS A 556 15.26 7.94 -33.07
C HIS A 556 15.35 6.42 -33.21
N ARG A 557 15.07 5.66 -32.14
CA ARG A 557 14.97 4.20 -32.18
C ARG A 557 13.53 3.69 -32.35
N SER A 558 12.56 4.60 -32.57
CA SER A 558 11.14 4.26 -32.70
C SER A 558 10.75 4.05 -34.17
N LEU A 559 10.53 2.78 -34.58
CA LEU A 559 10.27 2.40 -35.99
C LEU A 559 11.28 3.03 -36.98
N PRO A 560 12.60 2.83 -36.78
CA PRO A 560 13.65 3.57 -37.50
C PRO A 560 13.65 3.35 -39.03
N GLU A 561 13.03 2.28 -39.50
CA GLU A 561 12.92 1.95 -40.94
C GLU A 561 11.70 2.59 -41.61
N HIS A 562 10.71 3.04 -40.83
CA HIS A 562 9.50 3.64 -41.41
C HIS A 562 9.78 5.08 -41.85
N PRO A 563 9.44 5.48 -43.10
CA PRO A 563 9.77 6.81 -43.63
C PRO A 563 9.28 7.99 -42.77
N ALA A 564 8.14 7.83 -42.09
CA ALA A 564 7.60 8.85 -41.19
C ALA A 564 8.53 9.21 -40.02
N PHE A 565 9.32 8.27 -39.50
CA PHE A 565 10.21 8.47 -38.35
C PHE A 565 11.69 8.65 -38.75
N GLN A 566 11.98 8.63 -40.05
CA GLN A 566 13.23 9.16 -40.61
C GLN A 566 13.12 10.66 -40.94
N ASN A 567 11.93 11.24 -40.75
CA ASN A 567 11.63 12.64 -41.01
C ASN A 567 11.41 13.40 -39.69
N GLU A 568 11.95 14.62 -39.59
CA GLU A 568 11.76 15.53 -38.44
C GLU A 568 10.27 15.78 -38.13
N THR A 569 9.39 15.71 -39.11
CA THR A 569 7.95 15.92 -38.92
C THR A 569 7.36 14.83 -38.01
N GLY A 570 7.62 13.56 -38.29
CA GLY A 570 7.12 12.45 -37.48
C GLY A 570 7.82 12.35 -36.12
N ILE A 571 9.13 12.59 -36.08
CA ILE A 571 9.89 12.68 -34.82
C ILE A 571 9.38 13.81 -33.93
N ALA A 572 9.07 14.97 -34.49
CA ALA A 572 8.50 16.10 -33.74
C ALA A 572 7.08 15.81 -33.24
N ALA A 573 6.24 15.13 -34.02
CA ALA A 573 4.91 14.71 -33.58
C ALA A 573 5.00 13.69 -32.42
N LEU A 574 5.88 12.68 -32.54
CA LEU A 574 6.13 11.70 -31.49
C LEU A 574 6.60 12.36 -30.19
N ARG A 575 7.56 13.29 -30.29
CA ARG A 575 8.04 14.09 -29.16
C ARG A 575 6.90 14.84 -28.47
N ARG A 576 6.05 15.55 -29.23
CA ARG A 576 4.94 16.33 -28.65
C ARG A 576 3.93 15.45 -27.93
N VAL A 577 3.53 14.33 -28.53
CA VAL A 577 2.55 13.41 -27.90
C VAL A 577 3.10 12.81 -26.62
N LEU A 578 4.32 12.26 -26.63
CA LEU A 578 4.93 11.62 -25.45
C LEU A 578 5.15 12.63 -24.32
N THR A 579 5.69 13.81 -24.63
CA THR A 579 5.95 14.87 -23.65
C THR A 579 4.65 15.44 -23.08
N ALA A 580 3.63 15.66 -23.91
CA ALA A 580 2.31 16.11 -23.44
C ALA A 580 1.65 15.08 -22.52
N TYR A 581 1.75 13.77 -22.84
CA TYR A 581 1.23 12.72 -21.98
C TYR A 581 1.96 12.66 -20.63
N ALA A 582 3.29 12.66 -20.66
CA ALA A 582 4.10 12.64 -19.43
C ALA A 582 3.81 13.85 -18.53
N HIS A 583 3.52 15.01 -19.13
CA HIS A 583 3.11 16.20 -18.40
C HIS A 583 1.71 16.06 -17.80
N ARG A 584 0.75 15.51 -18.56
CA ARG A 584 -0.62 15.30 -18.11
C ARG A 584 -0.71 14.36 -16.90
N ASN A 585 0.08 13.29 -16.90
CA ASN A 585 0.03 12.29 -15.84
C ASN A 585 1.46 11.99 -15.32
N PRO A 586 1.99 12.84 -14.42
CA PRO A 586 3.35 12.66 -13.90
C PRO A 586 3.51 11.42 -13.02
N LYS A 587 2.42 10.80 -12.54
CA LYS A 587 2.47 9.53 -11.81
C LYS A 587 2.90 8.36 -12.71
N ILE A 588 2.49 8.40 -13.98
CA ILE A 588 2.91 7.43 -15.00
C ILE A 588 4.19 7.94 -15.68
N GLY A 589 4.22 9.23 -16.03
CA GLY A 589 5.35 9.85 -16.72
C GLY A 589 5.56 9.26 -18.11
N TYR A 590 6.78 8.81 -18.37
CA TYR A 590 7.17 8.08 -19.57
C TYR A 590 7.74 6.73 -19.18
N CYS A 591 7.28 5.68 -19.85
CA CYS A 591 7.82 4.33 -19.73
C CYS A 591 8.35 3.88 -21.08
N GLN A 592 9.56 3.31 -21.06
CA GLN A 592 10.17 2.71 -22.24
C GLN A 592 9.25 1.62 -22.81
N SER A 593 8.85 1.76 -24.07
CA SER A 593 7.82 1.01 -24.84
C SER A 593 6.70 1.91 -25.36
N MET A 594 6.38 2.99 -24.64
CA MET A 594 5.35 3.95 -25.05
C MET A 594 5.67 4.61 -26.38
N ASN A 595 6.96 4.84 -26.67
CA ASN A 595 7.42 5.37 -27.95
C ASN A 595 7.03 4.49 -29.13
N ILE A 596 7.17 3.17 -29.01
CA ILE A 596 6.81 2.22 -30.07
C ILE A 596 5.29 2.24 -30.32
N LEU A 597 4.50 2.18 -29.25
CA LEU A 597 3.05 2.26 -29.35
C LEU A 597 2.61 3.59 -29.99
N THR A 598 3.12 4.70 -29.49
CA THR A 598 2.75 6.06 -29.95
C THR A 598 3.13 6.27 -31.41
N SER A 599 4.29 5.75 -31.84
CA SER A 599 4.68 5.77 -33.24
C SER A 599 3.65 5.09 -34.14
N VAL A 600 3.15 3.91 -33.75
CA VAL A 600 2.10 3.21 -34.53
C VAL A 600 0.77 3.96 -34.50
N LEU A 601 0.37 4.52 -33.35
CA LEU A 601 -0.84 5.34 -33.26
C LEU A 601 -0.79 6.55 -34.21
N LEU A 602 0.36 7.22 -34.29
CA LEU A 602 0.58 8.36 -35.20
C LEU A 602 0.58 7.99 -36.69
N LEU A 603 0.81 6.71 -37.04
CA LEU A 603 0.66 6.26 -38.42
C LEU A 603 -0.79 6.29 -38.87
N TYR A 604 -1.74 5.91 -38.01
CA TYR A 604 -3.13 5.66 -38.38
C TYR A 604 -4.15 6.69 -37.85
N ALA A 605 -3.75 7.55 -36.91
CA ALA A 605 -4.59 8.58 -36.32
C ALA A 605 -3.93 9.96 -36.44
N LYS A 606 -4.74 11.03 -36.35
CA LYS A 606 -4.21 12.40 -36.25
C LYS A 606 -3.42 12.57 -34.95
N GLU A 607 -2.57 13.59 -34.88
CA GLU A 607 -1.69 13.82 -33.73
C GLU A 607 -2.45 13.88 -32.38
N GLU A 608 -3.52 14.67 -32.31
CA GLU A 608 -4.36 14.77 -31.10
C GLU A 608 -5.14 13.47 -30.84
N GLU A 609 -5.62 12.79 -31.88
CA GLU A 609 -6.31 11.51 -31.75
C GLU A 609 -5.38 10.43 -31.19
N ALA A 610 -4.12 10.40 -31.65
CA ALA A 610 -3.08 9.51 -31.15
C ALA A 610 -2.76 9.77 -29.67
N PHE A 611 -2.76 11.04 -29.24
CA PHE A 611 -2.65 11.40 -27.83
C PHE A 611 -3.80 10.81 -26.99
N TRP A 612 -5.05 10.93 -27.43
CA TRP A 612 -6.19 10.37 -26.68
C TRP A 612 -6.24 8.83 -26.72
N LEU A 613 -5.78 8.22 -27.81
CA LEU A 613 -5.57 6.78 -27.86
C LEU A 613 -4.49 6.34 -26.86
N LEU A 614 -3.37 7.06 -26.77
CA LEU A 614 -2.33 6.78 -25.77
C LEU A 614 -2.88 6.92 -24.34
N VAL A 615 -3.66 7.97 -24.06
CA VAL A 615 -4.36 8.14 -22.77
C VAL A 615 -5.27 6.94 -22.48
N ALA A 616 -6.08 6.51 -23.45
CA ALA A 616 -6.96 5.37 -23.27
C ALA A 616 -6.18 4.06 -23.03
N VAL A 617 -5.07 3.85 -23.74
CA VAL A 617 -4.25 2.65 -23.55
C VAL A 617 -3.60 2.65 -22.16
N CYS A 618 -2.89 3.72 -21.79
CA CYS A 618 -2.10 3.74 -20.55
C CYS A 618 -2.96 3.87 -19.28
N GLU A 619 -4.06 4.63 -19.31
CA GLU A 619 -4.87 4.89 -18.10
C GLU A 619 -6.03 3.89 -17.93
N ARG A 620 -6.53 3.28 -19.02
CA ARG A 620 -7.77 2.48 -19.01
C ARG A 620 -7.58 1.04 -19.49
N MET A 621 -6.97 0.82 -20.65
CA MET A 621 -6.91 -0.53 -21.24
C MET A 621 -5.77 -1.40 -20.70
N LEU A 622 -4.65 -0.77 -20.35
CA LEU A 622 -3.46 -1.39 -19.76
C LEU A 622 -3.12 -0.71 -18.43
N PRO A 623 -3.96 -0.89 -17.40
CA PRO A 623 -3.73 -0.25 -16.12
C PRO A 623 -2.41 -0.74 -15.49
N ASP A 624 -1.59 0.21 -15.06
CA ASP A 624 -0.37 -0.02 -14.26
C ASP A 624 0.78 -0.70 -15.04
N TYR A 625 0.65 -0.79 -16.37
CA TYR A 625 1.68 -1.31 -17.28
C TYR A 625 2.86 -0.37 -17.43
N PHE A 626 2.59 0.92 -17.60
CA PHE A 626 3.59 1.92 -18.00
C PHE A 626 4.10 2.74 -16.81
N ASN A 627 4.06 2.17 -15.61
CA ASN A 627 4.69 2.79 -14.46
C ASN A 627 6.16 2.38 -14.35
N HIS A 628 6.93 3.03 -13.48
CA HIS A 628 8.38 2.78 -13.35
C HIS A 628 8.73 1.35 -12.95
N ARG A 629 7.82 0.65 -12.25
CA ARG A 629 7.99 -0.76 -11.84
C ARG A 629 7.32 -1.77 -12.76
N VAL A 630 6.62 -1.30 -13.79
CA VAL A 630 5.81 -2.07 -14.75
C VAL A 630 4.93 -3.15 -14.09
N ILE A 631 4.33 -2.84 -12.92
CA ILE A 631 3.63 -3.83 -12.07
C ILE A 631 2.51 -4.54 -12.83
N GLY A 632 1.67 -3.81 -13.57
CA GLY A 632 0.57 -4.40 -14.34
C GLY A 632 1.06 -5.40 -15.39
N ALA A 633 2.18 -5.10 -16.04
CA ALA A 633 2.79 -5.97 -17.04
C ALA A 633 3.34 -7.26 -16.44
N GLN A 634 4.00 -7.17 -15.29
CA GLN A 634 4.54 -8.34 -14.57
C GLN A 634 3.44 -9.20 -13.94
N VAL A 635 2.34 -8.58 -13.50
CA VAL A 635 1.14 -9.32 -13.09
C VAL A 635 0.60 -10.13 -14.25
N ASP A 636 0.43 -9.51 -15.43
CA ASP A 636 -0.09 -10.21 -16.60
C ASP A 636 0.89 -11.25 -17.17
N GLN A 637 2.20 -11.04 -17.02
CA GLN A 637 3.21 -12.07 -17.26
C GLN A 637 3.00 -13.30 -16.35
N SER A 638 2.74 -13.08 -15.05
CA SER A 638 2.45 -14.18 -14.11
C SER A 638 1.10 -14.86 -14.40
N VAL A 639 0.09 -14.09 -14.83
CA VAL A 639 -1.19 -14.62 -15.33
C VAL A 639 -0.93 -15.52 -16.54
N PHE A 640 -0.10 -15.07 -17.48
CA PHE A 640 0.24 -15.83 -18.68
C PHE A 640 0.94 -17.16 -18.35
N GLU A 641 1.89 -17.16 -17.41
CA GLU A 641 2.51 -18.39 -16.92
C GLU A 641 1.49 -19.39 -16.36
N GLU A 642 0.48 -18.91 -15.63
CA GLU A 642 -0.59 -19.78 -15.13
C GLU A 642 -1.48 -20.29 -16.26
N LEU A 643 -1.80 -19.46 -17.25
CA LEU A 643 -2.54 -19.88 -18.44
C LEU A 643 -1.77 -20.90 -19.28
N ILE A 644 -0.43 -20.79 -19.39
CA ILE A 644 0.42 -21.79 -20.05
C ILE A 644 0.32 -23.13 -19.33
N LYS A 645 0.36 -23.15 -17.99
CA LYS A 645 0.22 -24.39 -17.21
C LYS A 645 -1.17 -25.03 -17.39
N GLU A 646 -2.21 -24.22 -17.55
CA GLU A 646 -3.58 -24.68 -17.73
C GLU A 646 -3.85 -25.19 -19.15
N HIS A 647 -3.40 -24.47 -20.17
CA HIS A 647 -3.79 -24.73 -21.57
C HIS A 647 -2.71 -25.48 -22.36
N LEU A 648 -1.44 -25.39 -21.96
CA LEU A 648 -0.29 -26.04 -22.62
C LEU A 648 0.51 -26.88 -21.60
N PRO A 649 -0.12 -27.87 -20.91
CA PRO A 649 0.52 -28.60 -19.81
C PRO A 649 1.76 -29.39 -20.26
N GLU A 650 1.76 -29.94 -21.49
CA GLU A 650 2.92 -30.68 -22.02
C GLU A 650 4.16 -29.78 -22.15
N LEU A 651 3.97 -28.52 -22.54
CA LEU A 651 5.05 -27.53 -22.61
C LEU A 651 5.53 -27.15 -21.20
N ALA A 652 4.60 -26.93 -20.27
CA ALA A 652 4.91 -26.59 -18.89
C ALA A 652 5.61 -27.72 -18.12
N GLU A 653 5.31 -28.98 -18.42
CA GLU A 653 6.01 -30.14 -17.83
C GLU A 653 7.43 -30.31 -18.39
N HIS A 654 7.67 -29.95 -19.65
CA HIS A 654 8.99 -30.08 -20.28
C HIS A 654 9.92 -28.92 -19.91
N MET A 655 9.37 -27.71 -19.83
CA MET A 655 10.10 -26.51 -19.40
C MET A 655 10.04 -26.40 -17.87
N ASN A 656 11.01 -27.01 -17.19
CA ASN A 656 11.11 -27.00 -15.71
C ASN A 656 11.09 -25.59 -15.10
N ASP A 657 11.49 -24.57 -15.86
CA ASP A 657 11.39 -23.16 -15.49
C ASP A 657 10.77 -22.36 -16.65
N LEU A 658 9.62 -21.73 -16.39
CA LEU A 658 8.93 -20.86 -17.35
C LEU A 658 9.46 -19.43 -17.30
N SER A 659 10.39 -19.09 -16.41
CA SER A 659 10.93 -17.74 -16.25
C SER A 659 11.53 -17.16 -17.55
N ALA A 660 12.08 -18.02 -18.42
CA ALA A 660 12.55 -17.65 -19.73
C ALA A 660 11.41 -17.17 -20.64
N LEU A 661 10.34 -17.95 -20.75
CA LEU A 661 9.14 -17.56 -21.50
C LEU A 661 8.48 -16.32 -20.89
N ALA A 662 8.47 -16.24 -19.56
CA ALA A 662 8.00 -15.08 -18.84
C ALA A 662 8.75 -13.83 -19.29
N SER A 663 10.09 -13.81 -19.20
CA SER A 663 10.93 -12.67 -19.58
C SER A 663 10.67 -12.19 -21.02
N ILE A 664 10.53 -13.13 -21.95
CA ILE A 664 10.23 -12.83 -23.36
C ILE A 664 8.84 -12.22 -23.51
N SER A 665 7.83 -12.85 -22.89
CA SER A 665 6.44 -12.43 -22.99
C SER A 665 6.17 -11.04 -22.42
N LEU A 666 7.00 -10.55 -21.49
CA LEU A 666 6.90 -9.17 -20.98
C LEU A 666 6.97 -8.14 -22.11
N SER A 667 7.85 -8.35 -23.10
CA SER A 667 7.95 -7.48 -24.28
C SER A 667 6.71 -7.54 -25.17
N TRP A 668 6.06 -8.72 -25.24
CA TRP A 668 4.83 -8.92 -26.02
C TRP A 668 3.69 -8.10 -25.42
N PHE A 669 3.56 -8.11 -24.09
CA PHE A 669 2.53 -7.34 -23.39
C PHE A 669 2.80 -5.84 -23.41
N LEU A 670 4.04 -5.40 -23.14
CA LEU A 670 4.38 -3.96 -23.09
C LEU A 670 4.21 -3.27 -24.45
N THR A 671 4.50 -3.97 -25.54
CA THR A 671 4.46 -3.39 -26.89
C THR A 671 3.30 -3.89 -27.74
N LEU A 672 2.42 -4.75 -27.20
CA LEU A 672 1.33 -5.39 -27.97
C LEU A 672 1.86 -6.10 -29.23
N PHE A 673 2.96 -6.84 -29.08
CA PHE A 673 3.72 -7.49 -30.15
C PHE A 673 4.40 -6.56 -31.17
N LEU A 674 4.25 -5.24 -31.08
CA LEU A 674 4.78 -4.29 -32.07
C LEU A 674 6.32 -4.34 -32.21
N SER A 675 7.05 -4.71 -31.17
CA SER A 675 8.52 -4.74 -31.21
C SER A 675 9.12 -6.06 -31.68
N ILE A 676 8.33 -7.11 -31.88
CA ILE A 676 8.83 -8.48 -32.09
C ILE A 676 8.28 -9.16 -33.35
N MET A 677 7.37 -8.53 -34.09
CA MET A 677 6.84 -9.06 -35.34
C MET A 677 6.76 -7.96 -36.41
N PRO A 678 6.69 -8.31 -37.71
CA PRO A 678 6.56 -7.32 -38.78
C PRO A 678 5.36 -6.38 -38.57
N LEU A 679 5.55 -5.09 -38.82
CA LEU A 679 4.54 -4.04 -38.54
C LEU A 679 3.17 -4.34 -39.15
N GLU A 680 3.14 -4.81 -40.41
CA GLU A 680 1.91 -5.13 -41.13
C GLU A 680 1.08 -6.24 -40.46
N SER A 681 1.75 -7.19 -39.81
CA SER A 681 1.14 -8.25 -39.01
C SER A 681 0.75 -7.72 -37.63
N ALA A 682 1.65 -6.97 -36.98
CA ALA A 682 1.47 -6.44 -35.63
C ALA A 682 0.25 -5.52 -35.52
N VAL A 683 -0.03 -4.72 -36.54
CA VAL A 683 -1.19 -3.80 -36.54
C VAL A 683 -2.53 -4.57 -36.50
N SER A 684 -2.59 -5.79 -37.06
CA SER A 684 -3.78 -6.65 -36.96
C SER A 684 -3.99 -7.19 -35.53
N VAL A 685 -2.91 -7.35 -34.77
CA VAL A 685 -2.96 -7.66 -33.33
C VAL A 685 -3.46 -6.45 -32.54
N VAL A 686 -3.01 -5.25 -32.90
CA VAL A 686 -3.50 -3.99 -32.29
C VAL A 686 -4.99 -3.78 -32.57
N ASP A 687 -5.48 -4.10 -33.77
CA ASP A 687 -6.92 -4.10 -34.10
C ASP A 687 -7.71 -4.98 -33.12
N CYS A 688 -7.23 -6.20 -32.86
CA CYS A 688 -7.82 -7.13 -31.90
C CYS A 688 -7.75 -6.61 -30.46
N PHE A 689 -6.63 -6.02 -30.05
CA PHE A 689 -6.47 -5.43 -28.73
C PHE A 689 -7.45 -4.28 -28.49
N PHE A 690 -7.64 -3.36 -29.44
CA PHE A 690 -8.60 -2.28 -29.26
C PHE A 690 -10.04 -2.80 -29.12
N TYR A 691 -10.38 -3.89 -29.83
CA TYR A 691 -11.73 -4.46 -29.80
C TYR A 691 -12.00 -5.39 -28.61
N ASP A 692 -11.13 -6.35 -28.30
CA ASP A 692 -11.33 -7.36 -27.25
C ASP A 692 -10.50 -7.10 -25.98
N GLY A 693 -9.60 -6.11 -26.00
CA GLY A 693 -8.71 -5.77 -24.89
C GLY A 693 -7.51 -6.71 -24.79
N ILE A 694 -6.86 -6.69 -23.62
CA ILE A 694 -5.67 -7.49 -23.31
C ILE A 694 -5.89 -9.01 -23.44
N LYS A 695 -7.14 -9.47 -23.37
CA LYS A 695 -7.50 -10.88 -23.60
C LYS A 695 -6.99 -11.38 -24.95
N ALA A 696 -7.09 -10.57 -26.00
CA ALA A 696 -6.61 -10.95 -27.33
C ALA A 696 -5.10 -11.22 -27.34
N ILE A 697 -4.33 -10.51 -26.50
CA ILE A 697 -2.86 -10.67 -26.39
C ILE A 697 -2.52 -11.98 -25.68
N PHE A 698 -3.25 -12.33 -24.61
CA PHE A 698 -3.10 -13.63 -23.93
C PHE A 698 -3.38 -14.79 -24.89
N GLN A 699 -4.51 -14.73 -25.61
CA GLN A 699 -4.93 -15.76 -26.56
C GLN A 699 -3.90 -15.92 -27.69
N LEU A 700 -3.43 -14.81 -28.26
CA LEU A 700 -2.40 -14.84 -29.30
C LEU A 700 -1.08 -15.41 -28.76
N GLY A 701 -0.66 -15.01 -27.55
CA GLY A 701 0.54 -15.55 -26.91
C GLY A 701 0.48 -17.06 -26.74
N LEU A 702 -0.66 -17.61 -26.30
CA LEU A 702 -0.86 -19.05 -26.19
C LEU A 702 -0.80 -19.74 -27.55
N ALA A 703 -1.41 -19.15 -28.59
CA ALA A 703 -1.35 -19.69 -29.94
C ALA A 703 0.07 -19.69 -30.52
N VAL A 704 0.87 -18.65 -30.25
CA VAL A 704 2.29 -18.59 -30.62
C VAL A 704 3.08 -19.70 -29.93
N LEU A 705 2.87 -19.92 -28.62
CA LEU A 705 3.55 -20.98 -27.88
C LEU A 705 3.13 -22.38 -28.35
N GLU A 706 1.84 -22.59 -28.59
CA GLU A 706 1.31 -23.87 -29.09
C GLU A 706 1.89 -24.20 -30.48
N ALA A 707 1.90 -23.24 -31.40
CA ALA A 707 2.47 -23.41 -32.73
C ALA A 707 3.95 -23.80 -32.71
N ASN A 708 4.67 -23.41 -31.65
CA ASN A 708 6.10 -23.69 -31.47
C ASN A 708 6.39 -24.77 -30.42
N ALA A 709 5.37 -25.43 -29.86
CA ALA A 709 5.52 -26.31 -28.71
C ALA A 709 6.55 -27.42 -28.94
N GLN A 710 6.56 -28.04 -30.13
CA GLN A 710 7.54 -29.08 -30.47
C GLN A 710 8.98 -28.54 -30.47
N GLY A 711 9.20 -27.35 -31.05
CA GLY A 711 10.51 -26.70 -31.08
C GLY A 711 10.97 -26.29 -29.69
N LEU A 712 10.07 -25.72 -28.88
CA LEU A 712 10.32 -25.34 -27.50
C LEU A 712 10.65 -26.55 -26.61
N CYS A 713 9.89 -27.63 -26.69
CA CYS A 713 10.19 -28.87 -25.96
C CYS A 713 11.53 -29.48 -26.40
N SER A 714 11.97 -29.27 -27.64
CA SER A 714 13.28 -29.75 -28.09
C SER A 714 14.46 -28.84 -27.70
N SER A 715 14.19 -27.67 -27.13
CA SER A 715 15.20 -26.66 -26.81
C SER A 715 16.02 -27.08 -25.59
N LYS A 716 17.33 -26.87 -25.65
CA LYS A 716 18.26 -27.27 -24.56
C LYS A 716 18.47 -26.21 -23.50
N ASP A 717 18.23 -24.96 -23.87
CA ASP A 717 18.43 -23.77 -23.05
C ASP A 717 17.50 -22.63 -23.51
N ASP A 718 17.41 -21.60 -22.68
CA ASP A 718 16.55 -20.43 -22.90
C ASP A 718 16.91 -19.67 -24.18
N GLY A 719 18.19 -19.68 -24.58
CA GLY A 719 18.67 -19.02 -25.79
C GLY A 719 18.13 -19.70 -27.05
N GLN A 720 18.07 -21.03 -27.07
CA GLN A 720 17.44 -21.78 -28.17
C GLN A 720 15.93 -21.55 -28.24
N ALA A 721 15.24 -21.54 -27.10
CA ALA A 721 13.81 -21.25 -27.04
C ALA A 721 13.51 -19.83 -27.58
N LEU A 722 14.32 -18.85 -27.19
CA LEU A 722 14.32 -17.48 -27.74
C LEU A 722 14.47 -17.47 -29.27
N MET A 723 15.47 -18.18 -29.81
CA MET A 723 15.70 -18.24 -31.25
C MET A 723 14.53 -18.88 -32.00
N VAL A 724 13.89 -19.92 -31.45
CA VAL A 724 12.70 -20.55 -32.05
C VAL A 724 11.56 -19.53 -32.14
N LEU A 725 11.25 -18.84 -31.04
CA LEU A 725 10.17 -17.86 -30.99
C LEU A 725 10.44 -16.66 -31.88
N SER A 726 11.63 -16.06 -31.80
CA SER A 726 12.00 -14.92 -32.64
C SER A 726 11.95 -15.28 -34.12
N ARG A 727 12.48 -16.45 -34.51
CA ARG A 727 12.42 -16.94 -35.90
C ARG A 727 10.97 -17.10 -36.35
N PHE A 728 10.10 -17.70 -35.53
CA PHE A 728 8.69 -17.85 -35.89
C PHE A 728 8.00 -16.50 -36.09
N LEU A 729 8.14 -15.59 -35.13
CA LEU A 729 7.52 -14.27 -35.14
C LEU A 729 7.99 -13.40 -36.31
N ASP A 730 9.27 -13.50 -36.69
CA ASP A 730 9.83 -12.82 -37.88
C ASP A 730 9.25 -13.30 -39.21
N HIS A 731 8.78 -14.56 -39.25
CA HIS A 731 8.21 -15.17 -40.45
C HIS A 731 6.68 -15.09 -40.50
N ILE A 732 6.04 -14.42 -39.54
CA ILE A 732 4.61 -14.11 -39.60
C ILE A 732 4.38 -13.01 -40.63
N LYS A 733 3.51 -13.29 -41.60
CA LYS A 733 3.19 -12.34 -42.68
C LYS A 733 1.72 -11.99 -42.66
N ASN A 734 1.40 -10.85 -43.27
CA ASN A 734 0.04 -10.46 -43.58
C ASN A 734 -0.14 -10.55 -45.09
N GLU A 735 -0.73 -11.65 -45.57
CA GLU A 735 -0.96 -11.88 -47.00
C GLU A 735 -1.94 -10.86 -47.62
N ASP A 736 -2.67 -10.12 -46.78
CA ASP A 736 -3.58 -9.05 -47.19
C ASP A 736 -2.95 -7.64 -47.17
N SER A 737 -1.67 -7.47 -46.80
CA SER A 737 -1.06 -6.14 -46.69
C SER A 737 -0.84 -5.46 -48.06
N PRO A 738 -1.09 -4.13 -48.18
CA PRO A 738 -0.88 -3.40 -49.44
C PRO A 738 0.60 -3.07 -49.75
N GLY A 739 1.52 -3.18 -48.79
CA GLY A 739 2.93 -2.80 -48.93
C GLY A 739 3.87 -3.93 -49.41
N PRO A 740 5.07 -3.61 -49.94
CA PRO A 740 6.16 -4.59 -50.01
C PRO A 740 6.57 -4.99 -48.60
N PRO A 741 6.95 -6.26 -48.34
CA PRO A 741 7.38 -6.68 -47.00
C PRO A 741 8.59 -5.83 -46.58
N VAL A 742 8.39 -4.91 -45.64
CA VAL A 742 9.48 -4.22 -44.96
C VAL A 742 10.19 -5.29 -44.14
N GLY A 743 11.52 -5.39 -44.28
CA GLY A 743 12.31 -6.40 -43.59
C GLY A 743 12.09 -6.33 -42.08
N SER A 744 12.03 -7.50 -41.41
CA SER A 744 11.94 -7.53 -39.95
C SER A 744 13.23 -7.00 -39.32
N HIS A 745 13.09 -6.24 -38.23
CA HIS A 745 14.18 -5.69 -37.42
C HIS A 745 15.10 -6.74 -36.76
N HIS A 746 14.77 -8.04 -36.84
CA HIS A 746 15.42 -9.10 -36.04
C HIS A 746 16.16 -10.18 -36.84
N ALA A 747 16.61 -9.90 -38.06
CA ALA A 747 17.53 -10.76 -38.80
C ALA A 747 18.95 -10.81 -38.15
N PHE A 748 19.03 -11.15 -36.85
CA PHE A 748 20.29 -11.39 -36.13
C PHE A 748 20.91 -12.75 -36.48
N PHE A 749 20.16 -13.63 -37.15
CA PHE A 749 20.58 -14.99 -37.50
C PHE A 749 20.14 -15.37 -38.92
N SER A 750 20.70 -14.71 -39.93
CA SER A 750 20.56 -15.18 -41.31
C SER A 750 21.91 -15.21 -41.99
N ASP A 751 22.71 -16.20 -41.58
CA ASP A 751 23.66 -16.85 -42.48
C ASP A 751 23.23 -18.33 -42.56
N ASP A 752 22.82 -18.74 -43.75
CA ASP A 752 22.59 -20.10 -44.23
C ASP A 752 21.64 -21.03 -43.42
N GLN A 753 20.34 -21.11 -43.80
CA GLN A 753 19.60 -22.39 -44.04
C GLN A 753 18.06 -22.25 -44.19
N GLU A 754 17.56 -22.99 -45.20
CA GLU A 754 16.19 -23.46 -45.53
C GLU A 754 14.97 -22.51 -45.38
N PRO A 755 14.07 -22.47 -46.39
CA PRO A 755 12.86 -21.66 -46.33
C PRO A 755 11.96 -22.12 -45.19
N TYR A 756 11.81 -21.28 -44.17
CA TYR A 756 10.85 -21.51 -43.08
C TYR A 756 9.43 -21.22 -43.61
N PRO A 757 8.44 -22.10 -43.38
CA PRO A 757 7.07 -21.86 -43.83
C PRO A 757 6.50 -20.62 -43.12
N GLY A 758 6.10 -19.61 -43.88
CA GLY A 758 5.47 -18.41 -43.34
C GLY A 758 4.08 -18.72 -42.81
N THR A 759 3.72 -18.15 -41.66
CA THR A 759 2.37 -18.25 -41.08
C THR A 759 1.62 -16.94 -41.36
N ASP A 760 0.39 -17.03 -41.86
CA ASP A 760 -0.44 -15.84 -42.04
C ASP A 760 -1.03 -15.38 -40.69
N ILE A 761 -1.00 -14.07 -40.44
CA ILE A 761 -1.47 -13.49 -39.18
C ILE A 761 -2.98 -13.69 -38.97
N ALA A 762 -3.79 -13.67 -40.03
CA ALA A 762 -5.23 -13.87 -39.88
C ALA A 762 -5.56 -15.31 -39.48
N ASP A 763 -4.75 -16.27 -39.94
CA ASP A 763 -4.83 -17.67 -39.51
C ASP A 763 -4.46 -17.81 -38.02
N LEU A 764 -3.35 -17.19 -37.59
CA LEU A 764 -2.92 -17.24 -36.20
C LEU A 764 -3.92 -16.58 -35.23
N ILE A 765 -4.51 -15.44 -35.60
CA ILE A 765 -5.56 -14.76 -34.81
C ILE A 765 -6.83 -15.61 -34.75
N ARG A 766 -7.22 -16.24 -35.86
CA ARG A 766 -8.39 -17.12 -35.85
C ARG A 766 -8.16 -18.32 -34.95
N ASP A 767 -7.01 -18.98 -35.09
CA ASP A 767 -6.63 -20.12 -34.25
C ASP A 767 -6.61 -19.75 -32.76
N SER A 768 -6.14 -18.55 -32.42
CA SER A 768 -6.14 -18.08 -31.03
C SER A 768 -7.54 -17.92 -30.45
N TYR A 769 -8.49 -17.37 -31.21
CA TYR A 769 -9.90 -17.26 -30.78
C TYR A 769 -10.62 -18.61 -30.75
N GLU A 770 -10.32 -19.52 -31.66
CA GLU A 770 -10.96 -20.84 -31.70
C GLU A 770 -10.49 -21.76 -30.56
N LYS A 771 -9.18 -21.73 -30.24
CA LYS A 771 -8.59 -22.63 -29.24
C LYS A 771 -8.62 -22.08 -27.82
N PHE A 772 -8.53 -20.77 -27.65
CA PHE A 772 -8.43 -20.11 -26.32
C PHE A 772 -9.58 -19.11 -26.07
N GLY A 773 -10.69 -19.23 -26.81
CA GLY A 773 -11.84 -18.33 -26.76
C GLY A 773 -12.68 -18.39 -25.47
N ASP A 774 -12.55 -19.47 -24.70
CA ASP A 774 -13.24 -19.73 -23.43
C ASP A 774 -12.74 -18.87 -22.26
N GLN A 775 -11.57 -18.26 -22.41
CA GLN A 775 -11.02 -17.33 -21.43
C GLN A 775 -11.94 -16.12 -21.22
N SER A 776 -12.40 -15.93 -19.99
CA SER A 776 -13.28 -14.81 -19.62
C SER A 776 -12.50 -13.64 -19.01
N VAL A 777 -13.06 -12.42 -19.11
CA VAL A 777 -12.50 -11.25 -18.42
C VAL A 777 -12.51 -11.46 -16.89
N GLU A 778 -13.52 -12.13 -16.36
CA GLU A 778 -13.62 -12.44 -14.93
C GLU A 778 -12.47 -13.34 -14.46
N GLN A 779 -12.11 -14.36 -15.25
CA GLN A 779 -10.97 -15.24 -14.94
C GLN A 779 -9.65 -14.46 -14.96
N ILE A 780 -9.43 -13.59 -15.95
CA ILE A 780 -8.20 -12.78 -16.04
C ILE A 780 -8.11 -11.83 -14.83
N GLU A 781 -9.18 -11.14 -14.45
CA GLU A 781 -9.18 -10.26 -13.27
C GLU A 781 -8.93 -11.02 -11.96
N HIS A 782 -9.50 -12.21 -11.82
CA HIS A 782 -9.23 -13.07 -10.67
C HIS A 782 -7.75 -13.47 -10.60
N LEU A 783 -7.17 -13.93 -11.70
CA LEU A 783 -5.75 -14.28 -11.78
C LEU A 783 -4.85 -13.06 -11.53
N ARG A 784 -5.23 -11.86 -12.02
CA ARG A 784 -4.52 -10.60 -11.73
C ARG A 784 -4.48 -10.31 -10.23
N CYS A 785 -5.61 -10.44 -9.54
CA CYS A 785 -5.70 -10.26 -8.09
C CYS A 785 -4.76 -11.23 -7.35
N LYS A 786 -4.81 -12.52 -7.73
CA LYS A 786 -3.97 -13.58 -7.16
C LYS A 786 -2.47 -13.34 -7.35
N HIS A 787 -2.06 -12.99 -8.57
CA HIS A 787 -0.63 -12.82 -8.91
C HIS A 787 -0.06 -11.48 -8.46
N ARG A 788 -0.88 -10.43 -8.31
CA ARG A 788 -0.41 -9.14 -7.80
C ARG A 788 0.22 -9.23 -6.42
N ILE A 789 -0.30 -10.08 -5.55
CA ILE A 789 0.30 -10.38 -4.24
C ILE A 789 1.76 -10.81 -4.43
N ARG A 790 2.01 -11.77 -5.33
CA ARG A 790 3.34 -12.32 -5.57
C ARG A 790 4.29 -11.31 -6.22
N VAL A 791 3.80 -10.54 -7.20
CA VAL A 791 4.60 -9.53 -7.89
C VAL A 791 5.05 -8.44 -6.92
N LEU A 792 4.12 -7.89 -6.11
CA LEU A 792 4.46 -6.86 -5.13
C LEU A 792 5.46 -7.39 -4.09
N GLN A 793 5.30 -8.63 -3.63
CA GLN A 793 6.24 -9.25 -2.70
C GLN A 793 7.62 -9.49 -3.35
N GLY A 794 7.67 -9.88 -4.62
CA GLY A 794 8.94 -10.01 -5.36
C GLY A 794 9.69 -8.68 -5.51
N HIS A 795 8.95 -7.57 -5.68
CA HIS A 795 9.53 -6.22 -5.62
C HIS A 795 10.08 -5.91 -4.23
N GLU A 796 9.34 -6.22 -3.17
CA GLU A 796 9.81 -6.04 -1.79
C GLU A 796 11.07 -6.85 -1.49
N ASP A 797 11.14 -8.10 -1.94
CA ASP A 797 12.33 -8.94 -1.80
C ASP A 797 13.52 -8.34 -2.56
N THR A 798 13.30 -7.86 -3.79
CA THR A 798 14.34 -7.17 -4.58
C THR A 798 14.81 -5.88 -3.89
N THR A 799 13.88 -5.13 -3.28
CA THR A 799 14.16 -3.92 -2.47
C THR A 799 15.09 -4.26 -1.33
N LYS A 800 14.71 -5.26 -0.53
CA LYS A 800 15.47 -5.75 0.61
C LYS A 800 16.88 -6.16 0.19
N GLN A 801 17.01 -6.96 -0.86
CA GLN A 801 18.31 -7.42 -1.36
C GLN A 801 19.19 -6.26 -1.86
N ASN A 802 18.61 -5.23 -2.49
CA ASN A 802 19.35 -4.05 -2.89
C ASN A 802 19.86 -3.24 -1.68
N VAL A 803 19.04 -3.07 -0.63
CA VAL A 803 19.46 -2.41 0.62
C VAL A 803 20.60 -3.19 1.27
N LEU A 804 20.42 -4.51 1.44
CA LEU A 804 21.40 -5.37 2.09
C LEU A 804 22.73 -5.39 1.34
N ARG A 805 22.70 -5.39 0.00
CA ARG A 805 23.92 -5.31 -0.83
C ARG A 805 24.76 -4.06 -0.53
N VAL A 806 24.11 -2.95 -0.16
CA VAL A 806 24.78 -1.68 0.20
C VAL A 806 25.28 -1.71 1.65
N VAL A 807 24.53 -2.34 2.57
CA VAL A 807 24.84 -2.32 4.02
C VAL A 807 25.86 -3.39 4.42
N ILE A 808 25.79 -4.60 3.85
CA ILE A 808 26.67 -5.74 4.21
C ILE A 808 28.17 -5.39 4.21
N PRO A 809 28.72 -4.63 3.25
CA PRO A 809 30.15 -4.29 3.25
C PRO A 809 30.56 -3.31 4.36
N GLU A 810 29.62 -2.64 5.01
CA GLU A 810 29.89 -1.54 5.95
C GLU A 810 29.72 -1.93 7.43
N VAL A 811 29.22 -3.14 7.72
CA VAL A 811 28.92 -3.59 9.08
C VAL A 811 29.43 -5.00 9.34
N SER A 812 29.71 -5.32 10.60
CA SER A 812 30.23 -6.62 11.02
C SER A 812 29.14 -7.64 11.39
N ILE A 813 27.86 -7.22 11.48
CA ILE A 813 26.72 -8.12 11.74
C ILE A 813 26.57 -9.14 10.59
N PRO A 814 26.34 -10.44 10.89
CA PRO A 814 26.13 -11.46 9.86
C PRO A 814 24.96 -11.16 8.92
N PRO A 815 25.03 -11.54 7.62
CA PRO A 815 23.95 -11.30 6.66
C PRO A 815 22.59 -11.87 7.06
N GLU A 816 22.55 -13.05 7.70
CA GLU A 816 21.31 -13.67 8.18
C GLU A 816 20.61 -12.79 9.23
N ASP A 817 21.39 -12.23 10.17
CA ASP A 817 20.85 -11.36 11.22
C ASP A 817 20.45 -9.98 10.67
N LEU A 818 21.15 -9.48 9.65
CA LEU A 818 20.78 -8.26 8.93
C LEU A 818 19.45 -8.39 8.19
N GLU A 819 19.19 -9.55 7.57
CA GLU A 819 17.92 -9.84 6.94
C GLU A 819 16.77 -9.78 7.96
N GLU A 820 16.97 -10.34 9.14
CA GLU A 820 15.96 -10.31 10.22
C GLU A 820 15.77 -8.91 10.81
N LEU A 821 16.86 -8.15 10.98
CA LEU A 821 16.82 -6.76 11.42
C LEU A 821 16.05 -5.88 10.43
N TYR A 822 16.26 -6.09 9.13
CA TYR A 822 15.51 -5.37 8.09
C TYR A 822 14.03 -5.66 8.18
N ASP A 823 13.65 -6.92 8.37
CA ASP A 823 12.23 -7.30 8.50
C ASP A 823 11.59 -6.69 9.76
N LEU A 824 12.33 -6.61 10.87
CA LEU A 824 11.88 -5.92 12.09
C LEU A 824 11.71 -4.41 11.86
N PHE A 825 12.70 -3.78 11.23
CA PHE A 825 12.70 -2.36 10.90
C PHE A 825 11.54 -1.99 9.97
N LYS A 826 11.36 -2.75 8.89
CA LYS A 826 10.23 -2.61 7.97
C LYS A 826 8.91 -2.81 8.71
N ARG A 827 8.80 -3.79 9.60
CA ARG A 827 7.56 -3.99 10.37
C ARG A 827 7.23 -2.81 11.28
N GLU A 828 8.21 -2.20 11.94
CA GLU A 828 7.96 -0.98 12.73
C GLU A 828 7.47 0.17 11.87
N HIS A 829 8.10 0.37 10.70
CA HIS A 829 7.61 1.32 9.71
C HIS A 829 6.13 1.05 9.36
N MET A 830 5.80 -0.20 9.02
CA MET A 830 4.43 -0.59 8.64
C MET A 830 3.40 -0.39 9.76
N MET A 831 3.78 -0.62 11.02
CA MET A 831 2.86 -0.44 12.14
C MET A 831 2.41 1.02 12.34
N SER A 832 3.17 2.03 11.92
CA SER A 832 2.62 3.40 11.90
C SER A 832 1.66 3.58 10.74
N CYS A 833 1.96 3.00 9.58
CA CYS A 833 1.10 3.03 8.40
C CYS A 833 -0.26 2.34 8.62
N TYR A 834 -0.36 1.35 9.51
CA TYR A 834 -1.63 0.70 9.84
C TYR A 834 -2.59 1.58 10.64
N TRP A 835 -2.09 2.32 11.63
CA TRP A 835 -2.93 2.86 12.71
C TRP A 835 -2.76 4.37 12.96
N GLU A 836 -1.73 5.01 12.43
CA GLU A 836 -1.49 6.44 12.62
C GLU A 836 -2.11 7.24 11.47
N GLN A 837 -2.83 8.31 11.81
CA GLN A 837 -3.44 9.19 10.81
C GLN A 837 -2.35 9.83 9.93
N PRO A 838 -2.57 9.99 8.62
CA PRO A 838 -1.62 10.65 7.74
C PRO A 838 -1.43 12.10 8.20
N ARG A 839 -0.28 12.39 8.82
CA ARG A 839 0.10 13.78 9.11
C ARG A 839 0.28 14.52 7.78
N PRO A 840 -0.27 15.72 7.61
CA PRO A 840 0.03 16.52 6.43
C PRO A 840 1.50 16.97 6.49
N MET A 841 2.22 16.78 5.39
CA MET A 841 3.56 17.32 5.09
C MET A 841 4.78 16.59 5.67
N ALA A 842 5.05 15.40 5.15
CA ALA A 842 6.36 15.07 4.59
C ALA A 842 6.11 14.03 3.49
N PRO A 843 6.62 14.19 2.25
CA PRO A 843 6.59 13.11 1.27
C PRO A 843 7.27 11.90 1.92
N ARG A 844 6.51 10.84 2.23
CA ARG A 844 7.06 9.60 2.82
C ARG A 844 8.08 8.94 1.88
N HIS A 845 8.08 9.37 0.63
CA HIS A 845 9.04 8.99 -0.39
C HIS A 845 9.33 10.19 -1.29
N ASP A 846 10.60 10.38 -1.61
CA ASP A 846 11.09 11.29 -2.62
C ASP A 846 11.48 10.42 -3.83
N PRO A 847 10.69 10.39 -4.92
CA PRO A 847 10.97 9.55 -6.08
C PRO A 847 12.28 9.91 -6.80
N SER A 848 12.93 11.02 -6.41
CA SER A 848 14.27 11.37 -6.88
C SER A 848 15.41 10.68 -6.11
N ARG A 849 15.10 9.94 -5.02
CA ARG A 849 16.09 9.25 -4.18
C ARG A 849 16.21 7.76 -4.50
N PRO A 850 17.37 7.13 -4.20
CA PRO A 850 17.55 5.69 -4.38
C PRO A 850 16.51 4.90 -3.59
N TYR A 851 15.97 3.88 -4.23
CA TYR A 851 14.94 3.01 -3.67
C TYR A 851 15.35 2.30 -2.36
N ALA A 852 16.66 2.18 -2.11
CA ALA A 852 17.21 1.64 -0.87
C ALA A 852 16.81 2.45 0.39
N GLU A 853 16.32 3.68 0.24
CA GLU A 853 15.93 4.58 1.33
C GLU A 853 14.41 4.67 1.54
N GLN A 854 13.63 3.73 0.96
CA GLN A 854 12.16 3.77 0.97
C GLN A 854 11.57 3.70 2.38
N TYR A 855 12.14 2.85 3.25
CA TYR A 855 11.66 2.68 4.62
C TYR A 855 12.45 3.56 5.58
N ARG A 856 11.73 4.41 6.29
CA ARG A 856 12.29 5.31 7.31
C ARG A 856 11.43 5.30 8.55
N ILE A 857 12.05 5.43 9.71
CA ILE A 857 11.35 5.41 11.00
C ILE A 857 11.52 6.75 11.72
N ASP A 858 10.47 7.18 12.42
CA ASP A 858 10.52 8.37 13.26
C ASP A 858 11.12 8.07 14.65
N ALA A 859 11.23 9.10 15.49
CA ALA A 859 11.81 8.99 16.83
C ALA A 859 11.09 7.97 17.74
N ARG A 860 9.77 7.82 17.60
CA ARG A 860 8.99 6.88 18.43
C ARG A 860 9.23 5.44 17.99
N GLN A 861 9.17 5.22 16.67
CA GLN A 861 9.45 3.91 16.08
C GLN A 861 10.89 3.48 16.35
N PHE A 862 11.84 4.41 16.27
CA PHE A 862 13.23 4.18 16.63
C PHE A 862 13.38 3.78 18.09
N ALA A 863 12.73 4.48 19.03
CA ALA A 863 12.81 4.15 20.44
C ALA A 863 12.27 2.74 20.75
N HIS A 864 11.18 2.35 20.10
CA HIS A 864 10.63 1.00 20.23
C HIS A 864 11.59 -0.08 19.70
N LEU A 865 12.16 0.11 18.49
CA LEU A 865 13.20 -0.80 18.00
C LEU A 865 14.41 -0.85 18.93
N PHE A 866 14.88 0.31 19.37
CA PHE A 866 16.03 0.42 20.26
C PHE A 866 15.80 -0.41 21.53
N GLN A 867 14.62 -0.32 22.14
CA GLN A 867 14.29 -1.13 23.32
C GLN A 867 14.31 -2.64 23.04
N LEU A 868 13.90 -3.06 21.83
CA LEU A 868 13.84 -4.46 21.43
C LEU A 868 15.21 -5.06 21.12
N VAL A 869 16.05 -4.34 20.38
CA VAL A 869 17.28 -4.91 19.79
C VAL A 869 18.58 -4.33 20.34
N SER A 870 18.56 -3.19 21.04
CA SER A 870 19.78 -2.62 21.64
C SER A 870 20.33 -3.51 22.76
N PRO A 871 21.66 -3.63 22.88
CA PRO A 871 22.28 -4.25 24.05
C PRO A 871 22.27 -3.31 25.26
N TRP A 872 22.04 -2.00 25.09
CA TRP A 872 22.09 -0.98 26.14
C TRP A 872 20.71 -0.67 26.73
N THR A 873 19.98 -1.72 27.13
CA THR A 873 18.65 -1.59 27.76
C THR A 873 18.76 -1.39 29.28
N CYS A 874 18.76 -0.12 29.72
CA CYS A 874 18.96 0.31 31.11
C CYS A 874 17.66 0.72 31.84
N GLY A 875 16.60 -0.09 31.75
CA GLY A 875 15.32 0.19 32.41
C GLY A 875 14.70 1.54 31.98
N ALA A 876 14.38 2.41 32.95
CA ALA A 876 13.77 3.71 32.66
C ALA A 876 14.68 4.68 31.86
N HIS A 877 16.00 4.43 31.82
CA HIS A 877 16.96 5.27 31.09
C HIS A 877 17.07 4.89 29.59
N THR A 878 16.47 3.77 29.16
CA THR A 878 16.49 3.33 27.77
C THR A 878 15.84 4.34 26.82
N GLU A 879 14.73 4.96 27.22
CA GLU A 879 14.01 5.92 26.39
C GLU A 879 14.86 7.18 26.13
N ILE A 880 15.57 7.66 27.15
CA ILE A 880 16.49 8.81 27.04
C ILE A 880 17.64 8.48 26.09
N LEU A 881 18.26 7.30 26.25
CA LEU A 881 19.32 6.83 25.35
C LEU A 881 18.84 6.73 23.90
N ALA A 882 17.63 6.22 23.68
CA ALA A 882 17.06 6.10 22.35
C ALA A 882 16.81 7.48 21.71
N GLU A 883 16.25 8.45 22.43
CA GLU A 883 16.02 9.82 21.93
C GLU A 883 17.35 10.53 21.56
N ARG A 884 18.38 10.37 22.40
CA ARG A 884 19.71 10.92 22.13
C ARG A 884 20.36 10.27 20.91
N THR A 885 20.20 8.95 20.79
CA THR A 885 20.73 8.21 19.64
C THR A 885 20.02 8.61 18.36
N PHE A 886 18.70 8.79 18.41
CA PHE A 886 17.92 9.27 17.27
C PHE A 886 18.45 10.64 16.78
N ARG A 887 18.59 11.61 17.69
CA ARG A 887 19.10 12.95 17.35
C ARG A 887 20.54 12.95 16.84
N LEU A 888 21.35 11.99 17.26
CA LEU A 888 22.71 11.83 16.76
C LEU A 888 22.75 11.28 15.32
N LEU A 889 21.75 10.48 14.93
CA LEU A 889 21.67 9.86 13.61
C LEU A 889 20.88 10.70 12.60
N ASP A 890 19.96 11.55 13.06
CA ASP A 890 19.17 12.52 12.27
C ASP A 890 20.03 13.75 11.87
N ASP A 891 21.17 13.51 11.21
CA ASP A 891 22.14 14.56 10.84
C ASP A 891 21.57 15.60 9.86
N ASN A 892 20.57 15.21 9.06
CA ASN A 892 19.88 16.07 8.09
C ASN A 892 18.64 16.78 8.67
N MET A 893 18.27 16.48 9.92
CA MET A 893 17.14 17.06 10.64
C MET A 893 15.79 16.87 9.92
N ASP A 894 15.62 15.78 9.18
CA ASP A 894 14.36 15.43 8.52
C ASP A 894 13.41 14.63 9.44
N HIS A 895 13.84 14.34 10.67
CA HIS A 895 13.12 13.57 11.67
C HIS A 895 12.82 12.13 11.25
N LEU A 896 13.65 11.57 10.38
CA LEU A 896 13.53 10.22 9.88
C LEU A 896 14.90 9.52 9.84
N ILE A 897 14.93 8.25 10.24
CA ILE A 897 16.14 7.42 10.19
C ILE A 897 15.95 6.29 9.20
N GLU A 898 16.97 6.08 8.35
CA GLU A 898 17.05 4.98 7.40
C GLU A 898 17.65 3.71 8.03
N PHE A 899 17.39 2.56 7.41
CA PHE A 899 17.88 1.28 7.88
C PHE A 899 19.41 1.25 8.03
N LYS A 900 20.14 1.85 7.10
CA LYS A 900 21.60 1.94 7.12
C LYS A 900 22.10 2.60 8.41
N ALA A 901 21.63 3.81 8.71
CA ALA A 901 22.03 4.55 9.91
C ALA A 901 21.67 3.80 11.20
N PHE A 902 20.50 3.18 11.24
CA PHE A 902 20.07 2.34 12.36
C PHE A 902 21.01 1.16 12.61
N VAL A 903 21.34 0.39 11.57
CA VAL A 903 22.20 -0.79 11.68
C VAL A 903 23.65 -0.42 11.96
N SER A 904 24.19 0.63 11.33
CA SER A 904 25.56 1.09 11.62
C SER A 904 25.73 1.46 13.09
N CYS A 905 24.71 2.07 13.71
CA CYS A 905 24.73 2.36 15.14
C CYS A 905 24.70 1.09 16.00
N LEU A 906 23.86 0.12 15.65
CA LEU A 906 23.79 -1.17 16.35
C LEU A 906 25.09 -1.98 16.19
N ASP A 907 25.73 -1.93 15.03
CA ASP A 907 26.98 -2.64 14.77
C ASP A 907 28.09 -2.14 15.72
N VAL A 908 28.19 -0.83 15.94
CA VAL A 908 29.12 -0.27 16.94
C VAL A 908 28.80 -0.78 18.35
N MET A 909 27.52 -0.92 18.71
CA MET A 909 27.12 -1.40 20.03
C MET A 909 27.44 -2.88 20.26
N TYR A 910 27.28 -3.74 19.25
CA TYR A 910 27.52 -5.18 19.35
C TYR A 910 28.98 -5.56 19.06
N ASN A 911 29.51 -5.07 17.94
CA ASN A 911 30.78 -5.52 17.35
C ASN A 911 31.90 -4.47 17.43
N GLY A 912 31.58 -3.21 17.75
CA GLY A 912 32.60 -2.15 17.88
C GLY A 912 33.61 -2.41 18.98
N GLU A 913 34.83 -1.93 18.79
CA GLU A 913 35.87 -1.97 19.82
C GLU A 913 35.51 -1.04 20.99
N MET A 914 36.12 -1.21 22.16
CA MET A 914 35.87 -0.35 23.32
C MET A 914 36.00 1.13 22.98
N ASN A 915 36.99 1.52 22.18
CA ASN A 915 37.20 2.91 21.78
C ASN A 915 36.01 3.48 20.99
N GLU A 916 35.43 2.70 20.08
CA GLU A 916 34.28 3.09 19.27
C GLU A 916 33.00 3.17 20.12
N LYS A 917 32.78 2.19 21.00
CA LYS A 917 31.66 2.17 21.95
C LYS A 917 31.68 3.37 22.88
N ILE A 918 32.85 3.71 23.44
CA ILE A 918 33.02 4.90 24.29
C ILE A 918 32.90 6.19 23.48
N LYS A 919 33.42 6.25 22.25
CA LYS A 919 33.23 7.41 21.35
C LYS A 919 31.76 7.64 21.04
N LEU A 920 30.98 6.58 20.80
CA LEU A 920 29.53 6.68 20.63
C LEU A 920 28.84 7.20 21.90
N LEU A 921 29.13 6.61 23.06
CA LEU A 921 28.59 7.07 24.34
C LEU A 921 28.96 8.53 24.62
N TYR A 922 30.19 8.94 24.32
CA TYR A 922 30.64 10.33 24.46
C TYR A 922 29.78 11.27 23.60
N ARG A 923 29.58 10.93 22.32
CA ARG A 923 28.76 11.72 21.38
C ARG A 923 27.30 11.84 21.82
N LEU A 924 26.73 10.83 22.48
CA LEU A 924 25.37 10.89 23.03
C LEU A 924 25.22 11.88 24.19
N HIS A 925 26.31 12.30 24.81
CA HIS A 925 26.30 13.18 25.99
C HIS A 925 26.82 14.59 25.69
N ILE A 926 26.96 14.95 24.41
CA ILE A 926 27.29 16.31 23.95
C ILE A 926 26.30 16.75 22.85
N PRO A 927 26.16 18.06 22.58
CA PRO A 927 25.36 18.55 21.45
C PRO A 927 25.84 17.97 20.10
N PRO A 928 24.94 17.65 19.15
CA PRO A 928 23.49 17.89 19.16
C PRO A 928 22.65 16.80 19.88
N ALA A 929 23.27 15.70 20.29
CA ALA A 929 22.58 14.57 20.91
C ALA A 929 22.09 14.84 22.33
N LEU A 930 22.66 15.82 23.05
CA LEU A 930 22.14 16.31 24.33
C LEU A 930 21.49 17.70 24.15
N THR A 931 20.27 17.90 24.65
CA THR A 931 19.60 19.24 24.63
C THR A 931 19.47 19.84 26.02
N GLU A 932 19.33 21.16 26.10
CA GLU A 932 19.13 21.89 27.36
C GLU A 932 17.84 21.50 28.10
N ASN A 933 16.83 20.98 27.37
CA ASN A 933 15.49 20.64 27.84
C ASN A 933 15.34 19.20 28.36
N ASP A 934 16.37 18.34 28.27
CA ASP A 934 16.36 17.00 28.89
C ASP A 934 16.14 17.19 30.42
N ARG A 935 14.90 17.07 30.88
CA ARG A 935 14.46 17.41 32.25
C ARG A 935 15.20 16.58 33.30
N ASP A 936 16.28 17.15 33.82
CA ASP A 936 16.85 16.82 35.11
C ASP A 936 15.80 17.03 36.22
N SER A 937 15.03 15.99 36.60
CA SER A 937 14.45 15.79 37.96
C SER A 937 13.25 14.83 38.02
N GLN A 938 13.42 13.53 37.72
CA GLN A 938 12.70 12.43 38.40
C GLN A 938 13.12 11.05 37.85
N SER A 939 14.09 10.40 38.49
CA SER A 939 14.37 8.97 38.33
C SER A 939 14.67 8.38 39.72
N PRO A 940 14.23 7.15 40.05
CA PRO A 940 13.98 6.70 41.44
C PRO A 940 15.22 6.27 42.23
N LEU A 941 16.42 6.70 41.85
CA LEU A 941 17.62 6.54 42.66
C LEU A 941 17.61 7.54 43.83
N LYS A 942 16.71 7.33 44.79
CA LYS A 942 16.87 7.88 46.15
C LYS A 942 18.03 7.15 46.84
N ASN A 943 19.26 7.55 46.52
CA ASN A 943 20.38 7.45 47.45
C ASN A 943 21.44 8.51 47.10
N PRO A 944 21.80 9.40 48.03
CA PRO A 944 22.81 10.43 47.79
C PRO A 944 24.21 9.81 47.93
N LEU A 945 24.76 9.28 46.85
CA LEU A 945 26.16 8.80 46.83
C LEU A 945 27.13 9.67 46.01
N LEU A 946 26.65 10.75 45.39
CA LEU A 946 27.51 11.74 44.72
C LEU A 946 27.80 12.99 45.59
N SER A 947 27.51 12.94 46.90
CA SER A 947 28.05 13.93 47.84
C SER A 947 29.31 13.36 48.50
N THR A 948 30.43 13.41 47.79
CA THR A 948 31.74 13.08 48.37
C THR A 948 32.28 14.28 49.14
N SER A 949 31.63 14.64 50.26
CA SER A 949 32.21 15.52 51.29
C SER A 949 33.00 14.72 52.34
N ARG A 950 33.65 13.62 51.95
CA ARG A 950 34.67 12.93 52.76
C ARG A 950 35.76 12.36 51.84
N PRO A 951 37.04 12.77 52.01
CA PRO A 951 38.14 12.12 51.33
C PRO A 951 38.33 10.72 51.94
N LEU A 952 38.15 9.67 51.15
CA LEU A 952 38.62 8.34 51.49
C LEU A 952 40.14 8.35 51.37
N VAL A 953 40.81 8.45 52.51
CA VAL A 953 42.26 8.26 52.63
C VAL A 953 42.57 6.80 52.29
N PHE A 954 42.94 6.54 51.04
CA PHE A 954 43.65 5.31 50.68
C PHE A 954 45.09 5.44 51.14
N GLY A 955 45.38 4.91 52.33
CA GLY A 955 46.74 4.68 52.78
C GLY A 955 47.34 3.47 52.07
N LYS A 956 47.99 3.69 50.92
CA LYS A 956 49.08 2.84 50.40
C LYS A 956 50.18 3.74 49.82
N SER A 957 51.42 3.29 50.00
CA SER A 957 52.70 3.97 49.79
C SER A 957 52.81 4.79 48.49
N ASN A 958 53.46 5.96 48.61
CA ASN A 958 53.79 7.00 47.59
C ASN A 958 54.60 6.53 46.35
N GLY A 959 54.39 5.32 45.83
CA GLY A 959 55.02 4.82 44.60
C GLY A 959 54.07 4.81 43.39
N ASP A 960 52.85 4.30 43.58
CA ASP A 960 52.00 3.91 42.44
C ASP A 960 51.24 5.09 41.80
N ALA A 961 50.83 6.11 42.56
CA ALA A 961 50.04 7.23 42.02
C ALA A 961 50.81 8.12 41.01
N ALA A 962 52.13 8.26 41.20
CA ALA A 962 52.99 8.99 40.28
C ALA A 962 53.30 8.19 39.00
N ASP A 963 53.23 6.86 39.07
CA ASP A 963 53.37 5.96 37.93
C ASP A 963 52.08 5.92 37.10
N TYR A 964 50.92 5.88 37.76
CA TYR A 964 49.60 6.00 37.12
C TYR A 964 49.44 7.32 36.33
N GLN A 965 49.83 8.47 36.90
CA GLN A 965 49.77 9.75 36.18
C GLN A 965 50.72 9.82 34.98
N LYS A 966 51.88 9.15 35.04
CA LYS A 966 52.82 9.08 33.91
C LYS A 966 52.31 8.15 32.82
N GLN A 967 51.75 7.00 33.21
CA GLN A 967 51.13 6.03 32.30
C GLN A 967 49.95 6.65 31.57
N LEU A 968 49.08 7.38 32.27
CA LEU A 968 47.96 8.10 31.68
C LEU A 968 48.40 9.19 30.70
N LYS A 969 49.40 10.01 31.06
CA LYS A 969 49.97 11.03 30.15
C LYS A 969 50.58 10.41 28.89
N GLN A 970 51.17 9.23 29.01
CA GLN A 970 51.73 8.49 27.87
C GLN A 970 50.60 7.93 26.98
N MET A 971 49.55 7.33 27.56
CA MET A 971 48.38 6.85 26.82
C MET A 971 47.65 7.98 26.09
N ILE A 972 47.43 9.13 26.74
CA ILE A 972 46.85 10.32 26.08
C ILE A 972 47.71 10.75 24.88
N LYS A 973 49.05 10.72 25.02
CA LYS A 973 49.97 11.09 23.95
C LYS A 973 49.97 10.07 22.81
N ASP A 974 49.76 8.80 23.08
CA ASP A 974 49.73 7.75 22.08
C ASP A 974 48.36 7.70 21.37
N LEU A 975 47.25 7.89 22.08
CA LEU A 975 45.92 8.12 21.49
C LEU A 975 45.87 9.39 20.61
N ALA A 976 46.58 10.45 21.01
CA ALA A 976 46.69 11.67 20.20
C ALA A 976 47.54 11.49 18.92
N LYS A 977 48.35 10.42 18.82
CA LYS A 977 49.15 10.08 17.62
C LYS A 977 48.42 9.15 16.65
N GLU A 978 47.44 8.37 17.12
CA GLU A 978 46.56 7.54 16.28
C GLU A 978 45.52 8.36 15.47
N LYS A 979 45.59 9.69 15.52
CA LYS A 979 44.70 10.59 14.80
C LYS A 979 44.80 10.37 13.28
N ASP A 980 43.79 9.72 12.69
CA ASP A 980 43.59 9.72 11.25
C ASP A 980 43.29 11.14 10.75
N GLN A 981 43.80 11.49 9.56
CA GLN A 981 43.82 12.86 9.02
C GLN A 981 42.43 13.45 8.67
N THR A 982 41.32 12.77 8.99
CA THR A 982 39.96 13.11 8.54
C THR A 982 38.96 13.45 9.64
N ASP A 983 39.28 13.29 10.93
CA ASP A 983 38.32 13.55 12.03
C ASP A 983 38.36 15.01 12.53
N LYS A 984 37.23 15.72 12.42
CA LYS A 984 37.00 17.01 13.11
C LYS A 984 37.15 16.80 14.62
N GLU A 985 37.83 17.72 15.31
CA GLU A 985 37.96 17.66 16.77
C GLU A 985 36.57 17.72 17.44
N LEU A 986 36.25 16.69 18.23
CA LEU A 986 35.00 16.61 18.96
C LEU A 986 34.96 17.67 20.09
N PRO A 987 33.80 18.29 20.35
CA PRO A 987 33.63 19.21 21.48
C PRO A 987 34.03 18.55 22.80
N LYS A 988 34.65 19.32 23.71
CA LYS A 988 34.95 18.87 25.07
C LYS A 988 33.68 18.82 25.90
N MET A 989 33.60 17.85 26.79
CA MET A 989 32.46 17.62 27.67
C MET A 989 32.58 18.49 28.93
N SER A 990 31.55 19.28 29.22
CA SER A 990 31.39 20.06 30.45
C SER A 990 31.13 19.16 31.67
N GLN A 991 31.22 19.73 32.87
CA GLN A 991 30.96 18.97 34.11
C GLN A 991 29.54 18.40 34.15
N ARG A 992 28.54 19.15 33.67
CA ARG A 992 27.15 18.71 33.62
C ARG A 992 26.98 17.50 32.70
N GLU A 993 27.55 17.57 31.51
CA GLU A 993 27.52 16.50 30.51
C GLU A 993 28.24 15.24 31.02
N PHE A 994 29.38 15.42 31.68
CA PHE A 994 30.14 14.33 32.29
C PHE A 994 29.36 13.60 33.39
N ILE A 995 28.63 14.34 34.24
CA ILE A 995 27.75 13.73 35.24
C ILE A 995 26.67 12.86 34.57
N GLN A 996 26.10 13.31 33.45
CA GLN A 996 25.11 12.51 32.71
C GLN A 996 25.74 11.28 32.07
N PHE A 997 26.95 11.41 31.51
CA PHE A 997 27.72 10.27 31.00
C PHE A 997 27.94 9.21 32.07
N CYS A 998 28.39 9.60 33.27
CA CYS A 998 28.55 8.69 34.40
C CYS A 998 27.22 8.03 34.79
N LYS A 999 26.11 8.79 34.90
CA LYS A 999 24.78 8.23 35.22
C LYS A 999 24.34 7.16 34.23
N THR A 1000 24.60 7.38 32.94
CA THR A 1000 24.34 6.38 31.90
C THR A 1000 25.13 5.10 32.14
N LEU A 1001 26.44 5.21 32.42
CA LEU A 1001 27.26 4.04 32.76
C LEU A 1001 26.74 3.29 34.00
N TYR A 1002 26.37 4.01 35.07
CA TYR A 1002 25.77 3.39 36.25
C TYR A 1002 24.48 2.62 35.91
N SER A 1003 23.66 3.16 35.01
CA SER A 1003 22.41 2.52 34.59
C SER A 1003 22.67 1.33 33.67
N MET A 1004 23.74 1.34 32.88
CA MET A 1004 24.16 0.23 32.00
C MET A 1004 24.67 -0.99 32.78
N PHE A 1005 25.31 -0.78 33.93
CA PHE A 1005 25.83 -1.89 34.75
C PHE A 1005 24.78 -2.54 35.64
N HIS A 1006 23.58 -1.95 35.72
CA HIS A 1006 22.51 -2.46 36.56
C HIS A 1006 22.06 -3.85 36.06
N GLU A 1007 21.92 -4.81 36.98
CA GLU A 1007 21.64 -6.23 36.69
C GLU A 1007 22.79 -7.02 36.03
N ASP A 1008 23.98 -6.43 35.87
CA ASP A 1008 25.17 -7.18 35.43
C ASP A 1008 25.72 -8.09 36.55
N PRO A 1009 26.17 -9.33 36.27
CA PRO A 1009 26.76 -10.21 37.28
C PRO A 1009 27.96 -9.60 38.04
N GLU A 1010 28.70 -8.70 37.40
CA GLU A 1010 29.87 -7.99 37.95
C GLU A 1010 29.54 -6.55 38.38
N GLU A 1011 28.26 -6.21 38.59
CA GLU A 1011 27.75 -4.86 38.92
C GLU A 1011 28.57 -4.15 40.02
N ASN A 1012 28.93 -4.84 41.10
CA ASN A 1012 29.72 -4.26 42.20
C ASN A 1012 31.14 -3.86 41.78
N ASP A 1013 31.80 -4.69 40.97
CA ASP A 1013 33.16 -4.43 40.51
C ASP A 1013 33.17 -3.30 39.47
N LEU A 1014 32.15 -3.25 38.61
CA LEU A 1014 31.93 -2.16 37.64
C LEU A 1014 31.63 -0.83 38.34
N TYR A 1015 30.82 -0.82 39.39
CA TYR A 1015 30.56 0.37 40.21
C TYR A 1015 31.81 0.88 40.94
N GLN A 1016 32.66 -0.03 41.43
CA GLN A 1016 33.92 0.36 42.04
C GLN A 1016 34.90 0.93 41.00
N ALA A 1017 35.02 0.30 39.83
CA ALA A 1017 35.87 0.74 38.74
C ALA A 1017 35.45 2.13 38.22
N ILE A 1018 34.16 2.35 37.97
CA ILE A 1018 33.68 3.65 37.48
C ILE A 1018 33.83 4.76 38.53
N ALA A 1019 33.73 4.46 39.83
CA ALA A 1019 33.99 5.43 40.88
C ALA A 1019 35.47 5.88 40.91
N THR A 1020 36.41 4.93 40.70
CA THR A 1020 37.85 5.23 40.56
C THR A 1020 38.11 6.12 39.34
N VAL A 1021 37.58 5.76 38.17
CA VAL A 1021 37.73 6.54 36.93
C VAL A 1021 37.11 7.94 37.06
N THR A 1022 35.93 8.04 37.65
CA THR A 1022 35.23 9.32 37.85
C THR A 1022 36.07 10.24 38.74
N THR A 1023 36.67 9.72 39.81
CA THR A 1023 37.54 10.49 40.71
C THR A 1023 38.80 10.98 39.99
N LEU A 1024 39.42 10.13 39.17
CA LEU A 1024 40.59 10.46 38.37
C LEU A 1024 40.28 11.58 37.36
N LEU A 1025 39.16 11.46 36.64
CA LEU A 1025 38.72 12.42 35.62
C LEU A 1025 38.38 13.78 36.22
N LEU A 1026 37.72 13.82 37.38
CA LEU A 1026 37.46 15.07 38.11
C LEU A 1026 38.77 15.80 38.47
N GLN A 1027 39.76 15.07 39.00
CA GLN A 1027 41.09 15.62 39.29
C GLN A 1027 41.82 16.11 38.04
N ILE A 1028 41.71 15.42 36.91
CA ILE A 1028 42.33 15.82 35.64
C ILE A 1028 41.69 17.11 35.10
N GLY A 1029 40.37 17.21 35.12
CA GLY A 1029 39.67 18.43 34.68
C GLY A 1029 39.96 19.64 35.59
N GLU A 1030 40.12 19.44 36.90
CA GLU A 1030 40.57 20.48 37.85
C GLU A 1030 42.02 20.94 37.58
N VAL A 1031 42.90 20.04 37.12
CA VAL A 1031 44.27 20.40 36.72
C VAL A 1031 44.28 21.18 35.39
N GLY A 1032 43.37 20.86 34.46
CA GLY A 1032 43.15 21.62 33.24
C GLY A 1032 42.74 23.08 33.51
N GLN A 1033 41.90 23.31 34.53
CA GLN A 1033 41.55 24.66 35.00
C GLN A 1033 42.77 25.45 35.50
N ARG A 1034 43.69 24.80 36.24
CA ARG A 1034 44.92 25.46 36.76
C ARG A 1034 45.96 25.77 35.67
N GLY A 1035 45.96 25.02 34.56
CA GLY A 1035 46.85 25.24 33.42
C GLY A 1035 46.52 26.51 32.64
N SER A 1036 45.25 26.89 32.56
CA SER A 1036 44.83 28.14 31.90
C SER A 1036 44.98 29.39 32.78
N SER A 1037 45.10 29.23 34.11
CA SER A 1037 45.31 30.34 35.06
C SER A 1037 46.78 30.59 35.44
N SER A 1038 47.74 29.88 34.86
CA SER A 1038 49.18 30.02 35.17
C SER A 1038 50.02 30.14 33.91
N GLY A 1039 49.84 31.24 33.19
CA GLY A 1039 50.63 31.60 32.01
C GLY A 1039 51.03 33.06 32.01
N SER A 1040 51.69 33.55 33.06
CA SER A 1040 52.44 34.81 33.01
C SER A 1040 53.42 34.90 34.18
N CYS A 1041 54.68 34.52 33.95
CA CYS A 1041 55.84 35.38 34.25
C CYS A 1041 57.12 34.69 33.73
N SER A 1042 57.66 35.23 32.65
CA SER A 1042 59.05 35.06 32.26
C SER A 1042 59.71 36.43 32.30
N GLN A 1043 60.78 36.59 33.08
CA GLN A 1043 61.72 37.70 32.92
C GLN A 1043 63.16 37.19 32.96
N ASP A 1044 63.87 37.43 31.85
CA ASP A 1044 65.24 38.00 31.76
C ASP A 1044 65.50 38.33 30.27
N GLY A 1045 66.00 39.46 29.78
CA GLY A 1045 66.43 40.75 30.37
C GLY A 1045 66.99 41.71 29.29
N GLY A 1046 67.00 43.04 29.58
CA GLY A 1046 67.67 44.17 28.85
C GLY A 1046 66.76 45.07 27.99
N GLU A 1047 66.65 46.40 28.10
CA GLU A 1047 67.55 47.48 28.61
C GLU A 1047 66.82 48.65 29.35
N GLU A 1048 67.63 49.35 30.16
CA GLU A 1048 67.50 50.51 31.09
C GLU A 1048 67.15 51.90 30.47
N LEU A 1049 66.84 53.04 31.13
CA LEU A 1049 66.68 53.64 32.49
C LEU A 1049 66.04 55.06 32.24
N ARG A 1050 65.29 55.79 33.08
CA ARG A 1050 65.56 56.27 34.47
C ARG A 1050 64.34 57.05 35.04
N ALA A 1051 63.90 56.66 36.25
CA ALA A 1051 63.33 57.32 37.47
C ALA A 1051 62.79 58.80 37.48
N PRO A 1052 62.03 59.28 38.53
CA PRO A 1052 61.86 58.71 39.90
C PRO A 1052 60.49 58.85 40.67
N ALA A 1053 60.33 57.99 41.72
CA ALA A 1053 59.80 58.16 43.12
C ALA A 1053 58.40 58.78 43.43
N LEU A 1054 57.62 58.46 44.48
CA LEU A 1054 57.62 57.49 45.62
C LEU A 1054 56.23 57.53 46.35
N SER A 1055 55.64 56.35 46.69
CA SER A 1055 54.97 55.97 47.98
C SER A 1055 53.56 56.53 48.38
N PRO A 1056 52.86 56.00 49.44
CA PRO A 1056 51.79 54.99 49.29
C PRO A 1056 50.51 55.18 50.19
N GLU A 1057 49.58 54.21 50.12
CA GLU A 1057 48.69 53.69 51.21
C GLU A 1057 47.33 54.32 51.62
N GLN A 1058 46.44 53.39 52.04
CA GLN A 1058 45.23 53.44 52.91
C GLN A 1058 43.85 53.85 52.34
N ASP A 1059 42.69 53.42 52.86
CA ASP A 1059 42.13 52.25 53.60
C ASP A 1059 40.67 52.67 53.98
N LEU A 1060 39.77 51.71 54.27
CA LEU A 1060 38.52 51.87 55.10
C LEU A 1060 37.31 52.67 54.46
N VAL A 1061 36.00 52.52 54.73
CA VAL A 1061 35.10 51.70 55.59
C VAL A 1061 33.63 52.19 55.39
N PHE A 1062 32.66 51.26 55.40
CA PHE A 1062 31.25 51.32 55.89
C PHE A 1062 30.11 52.20 55.29
N ALA A 1063 28.96 51.51 55.15
CA ALA A 1063 27.59 51.80 55.63
C ALA A 1063 26.52 52.55 54.78
N ASP A 1064 25.37 51.85 54.73
CA ASP A 1064 23.96 52.27 54.89
C ASP A 1064 23.05 52.81 53.74
N THR A 1065 22.13 51.91 53.36
CA THR A 1065 20.65 52.00 53.21
C THR A 1065 19.92 53.14 52.46
N SER A 1066 19.38 52.75 51.28
CA SER A 1066 17.97 52.92 50.80
C SER A 1066 17.51 54.25 50.13
N PRO A 1067 16.36 54.28 49.40
CA PRO A 1067 16.10 53.61 48.12
C PRO A 1067 15.42 54.53 47.05
N GLY A 1068 15.52 54.19 45.76
CA GLY A 1068 14.77 54.88 44.69
C GLY A 1068 14.74 54.15 43.34
N LYS A 1069 13.54 53.72 42.93
CA LYS A 1069 13.07 53.37 41.56
C LYS A 1069 13.53 54.43 40.51
N ILE A 1070 13.77 54.21 39.21
CA ILE A 1070 13.29 53.25 38.18
C ILE A 1070 14.08 53.52 36.86
N VAL A 1071 14.09 52.53 35.94
CA VAL A 1071 14.40 52.53 34.47
C VAL A 1071 15.85 52.24 34.00
N GLN A 1072 15.88 51.20 33.16
CA GLN A 1072 16.82 50.78 32.10
C GLN A 1072 18.07 51.64 31.86
N ASP A 1073 19.22 50.99 31.91
CA ASP A 1073 19.93 50.66 30.67
C ASP A 1073 20.96 49.55 30.87
N SER A 1074 21.23 48.87 29.77
CA SER A 1074 22.33 47.95 29.52
C SER A 1074 23.63 48.33 30.25
N GLN A 1075 24.07 47.47 31.16
CA GLN A 1075 25.48 47.32 31.52
C GLN A 1075 25.70 45.88 32.03
N THR A 1076 26.35 45.12 31.17
CA THR A 1076 27.31 44.05 31.49
C THR A 1076 27.83 44.13 32.92
N PHE A 1077 27.41 43.20 33.76
CA PHE A 1077 28.19 42.78 34.92
C PHE A 1077 29.11 41.64 34.46
N PRO A 1078 30.41 41.69 34.77
CA PRO A 1078 31.32 40.60 34.46
C PRO A 1078 30.98 39.44 35.39
N GLU A 1079 30.41 38.36 34.86
CA GLU A 1079 30.59 37.06 35.49
C GLU A 1079 32.10 36.81 35.50
N GLU A 1080 32.66 36.79 36.72
CA GLU A 1080 33.96 36.22 36.97
C GLU A 1080 34.01 34.86 36.26
N ALA A 1081 34.99 34.68 35.39
CA ALA A 1081 35.23 33.43 34.71
C ALA A 1081 35.56 32.34 35.74
N GLU A 1082 34.54 31.65 36.27
CA GLU A 1082 34.70 30.26 36.70
C GLU A 1082 35.13 29.50 35.45
N GLY A 1083 36.41 29.14 35.37
CA GLY A 1083 36.92 28.38 34.23
C GLY A 1083 36.14 27.08 34.11
N ASP A 1084 35.32 26.95 33.07
CA ASP A 1084 34.45 25.80 32.89
C ASP A 1084 35.28 24.51 32.89
N TRP A 1085 35.01 23.64 33.88
CA TRP A 1085 35.60 22.31 33.94
C TRP A 1085 35.20 21.57 32.66
N THR A 1086 36.19 21.08 31.92
CA THR A 1086 35.96 20.31 30.69
C THR A 1086 36.89 19.11 30.61
N VAL A 1087 36.42 18.04 29.96
CA VAL A 1087 37.17 16.82 29.72
C VAL A 1087 37.05 16.41 28.25
N SER A 1088 38.12 15.87 27.66
CA SER A 1088 38.09 15.40 26.26
C SER A 1088 37.90 13.89 26.16
N LEU A 1089 37.53 13.40 24.98
CA LEU A 1089 37.37 11.97 24.70
C LEU A 1089 38.64 11.18 25.05
N GLU A 1090 39.82 11.70 24.73
CA GLU A 1090 41.09 11.01 24.99
C GLU A 1090 41.35 10.85 26.50
N HIS A 1091 40.96 11.85 27.30
CA HIS A 1091 41.06 11.75 28.77
C HIS A 1091 40.12 10.67 29.31
N ILE A 1092 38.88 10.61 28.81
CA ILE A 1092 37.89 9.59 29.20
C ILE A 1092 38.38 8.19 28.78
N LEU A 1093 38.80 8.01 27.54
CA LEU A 1093 39.32 6.73 27.02
C LEU A 1093 40.53 6.27 27.83
N ALA A 1094 41.53 7.13 27.99
CA ALA A 1094 42.75 6.79 28.72
C ALA A 1094 42.46 6.40 30.17
N SER A 1095 41.46 7.03 30.81
CA SER A 1095 41.08 6.72 32.20
C SER A 1095 40.23 5.46 32.31
N LEU A 1096 39.33 5.18 31.35
CA LEU A 1096 38.56 3.94 31.35
C LEU A 1096 39.45 2.71 31.09
N LEU A 1097 40.46 2.86 30.23
CA LEU A 1097 41.42 1.81 29.91
C LEU A 1097 42.33 1.42 31.10
N THR A 1098 42.39 2.20 32.18
CA THR A 1098 43.15 1.81 33.37
C THR A 1098 42.44 0.78 34.24
N GLU A 1099 41.13 0.58 34.05
CA GLU A 1099 40.32 -0.34 34.86
C GLU A 1099 39.89 -1.56 34.04
N GLN A 1100 40.47 -2.72 34.36
CA GLN A 1100 40.25 -3.96 33.60
C GLN A 1100 38.79 -4.41 33.60
N SER A 1101 38.02 -4.17 34.68
CA SER A 1101 36.60 -4.55 34.74
C SER A 1101 35.76 -3.80 33.70
N LEU A 1102 36.07 -2.52 33.43
CA LEU A 1102 35.38 -1.72 32.40
C LEU A 1102 35.80 -2.15 31.00
N VAL A 1103 37.09 -2.45 30.79
CA VAL A 1103 37.59 -3.02 29.53
C VAL A 1103 36.88 -4.34 29.23
N ASN A 1104 36.83 -5.25 30.20
CA ASN A 1104 36.15 -6.54 30.04
C ASN A 1104 34.66 -6.39 29.72
N PHE A 1105 33.98 -5.40 30.31
CA PHE A 1105 32.57 -5.13 30.03
C PHE A 1105 32.33 -4.66 28.59
N PHE A 1106 33.12 -3.70 28.09
CA PHE A 1106 32.94 -3.16 26.73
C PHE A 1106 33.47 -4.08 25.63
N GLU A 1107 34.48 -4.91 25.91
CA GLU A 1107 35.03 -5.91 24.98
C GLU A 1107 34.29 -7.26 25.02
N LYS A 1108 33.30 -7.42 25.91
CA LYS A 1108 32.51 -8.65 26.02
C LYS A 1108 31.75 -8.91 24.71
N PRO A 1109 31.88 -10.10 24.10
CA PRO A 1109 31.09 -10.47 22.92
C PRO A 1109 29.60 -10.49 23.26
N LEU A 1110 28.79 -9.85 22.43
CA LEU A 1110 27.34 -9.78 22.56
C LEU A 1110 26.68 -10.56 21.42
N ASP A 1111 25.64 -11.33 21.73
CA ASP A 1111 24.88 -12.11 20.73
C ASP A 1111 23.53 -11.45 20.43
N ILE A 1112 23.39 -10.92 19.22
CA ILE A 1112 22.18 -10.26 18.74
C ILE A 1112 21.01 -11.24 18.52
N LYS A 1113 21.29 -12.53 18.26
CA LYS A 1113 20.28 -13.51 17.85
C LYS A 1113 19.17 -13.70 18.89
N SER A 1114 19.56 -13.75 20.17
CA SER A 1114 18.61 -13.85 21.28
C SER A 1114 17.65 -12.65 21.37
N LYS A 1115 18.13 -11.44 21.04
CA LYS A 1115 17.33 -10.21 21.00
C LYS A 1115 16.39 -10.22 19.80
N LEU A 1116 16.84 -10.69 18.64
CA LEU A 1116 16.00 -10.84 17.44
C LEU A 1116 14.85 -11.82 17.64
N GLU A 1117 15.11 -12.99 18.24
CA GLU A 1117 14.05 -13.97 18.56
C GLU A 1117 13.00 -13.40 19.52
N ASN A 1118 13.43 -12.67 20.56
CA ASN A 1118 12.53 -12.01 21.49
C ASN A 1118 11.74 -10.87 20.84
N ALA A 1119 12.39 -10.06 19.98
CA ALA A 1119 11.76 -8.98 19.26
C ALA A 1119 10.63 -9.50 18.37
N LYS A 1120 10.85 -10.59 17.62
CA LYS A 1120 9.82 -11.23 16.77
C LYS A 1120 8.55 -11.63 17.54
N ILE A 1121 8.65 -11.92 18.83
CA ILE A 1121 7.51 -12.31 19.67
C ILE A 1121 6.80 -11.09 20.25
N ASN A 1122 7.56 -10.10 20.72
CA ASN A 1122 7.04 -9.02 21.56
C ASN A 1122 6.68 -7.73 20.80
N GLN A 1123 7.06 -7.61 19.53
CA GLN A 1123 6.90 -6.40 18.73
C GLN A 1123 5.47 -5.81 18.76
N TYR A 1124 4.45 -6.65 18.60
CA TYR A 1124 3.04 -6.20 18.66
C TYR A 1124 2.54 -5.92 20.09
N SER A 1125 3.12 -6.57 21.10
CA SER A 1125 2.66 -6.48 22.50
C SER A 1125 3.09 -5.18 23.18
N LEU A 1126 4.26 -4.65 22.82
CA LEU A 1126 4.79 -3.39 23.37
C LEU A 1126 4.02 -2.19 22.83
N LYS A 1127 3.79 -2.14 21.51
CA LYS A 1127 3.01 -1.06 20.87
C LYS A 1127 1.55 -0.99 21.35
N THR A 1128 0.92 -2.14 21.60
CA THR A 1128 -0.46 -2.19 22.13
C THR A 1128 -0.54 -1.71 23.59
N LEU A 1129 0.50 -1.94 24.40
CA LEU A 1129 0.60 -1.38 25.75
C LEU A 1129 0.73 0.16 25.73
N GLU A 1130 1.54 0.72 24.83
CA GLU A 1130 1.73 2.17 24.74
C GLU A 1130 0.47 2.91 24.26
N MET A 1131 -0.21 2.41 23.23
CA MET A 1131 -1.45 3.01 22.74
C MET A 1131 -2.56 2.94 23.79
N SER A 1132 -2.61 1.88 24.60
CA SER A 1132 -3.55 1.78 25.74
C SER A 1132 -3.25 2.78 26.87
N ARG A 1133 -2.00 3.26 26.99
CA ARG A 1133 -1.63 4.33 27.92
C ARG A 1133 -2.01 5.70 27.39
N GLN A 1134 -1.98 5.91 26.08
CA GLN A 1134 -2.37 7.20 25.45
C GLN A 1134 -3.89 7.44 25.43
N SER A 1135 -4.72 6.38 25.48
CA SER A 1135 -6.18 6.52 25.51
C SER A 1135 -6.76 6.79 26.91
N GLN A 1136 -5.94 6.81 27.96
CA GLN A 1136 -6.37 7.35 29.26
C GLN A 1136 -6.17 8.87 29.27
N PRO A 1137 -7.24 9.68 29.38
CA PRO A 1137 -7.05 11.11 29.58
C PRO A 1137 -6.35 11.29 30.94
N GLU A 1138 -5.18 11.93 30.94
CA GLU A 1138 -4.57 12.43 32.16
C GLU A 1138 -5.60 13.31 32.88
N LEU A 1139 -6.24 12.74 33.90
CA LEU A 1139 -7.00 13.49 34.89
C LEU A 1139 -6.01 14.41 35.58
N LYS A 1140 -5.90 15.65 35.07
CA LYS A 1140 -5.26 16.77 35.75
C LYS A 1140 -5.94 16.98 37.09
N LEU A 1141 -5.42 16.33 38.13
CA LEU A 1141 -5.65 16.69 39.52
C LEU A 1141 -4.86 17.96 39.80
N SER A 1142 -5.42 19.10 39.39
CA SER A 1142 -4.98 20.42 39.82
C SER A 1142 -6.18 21.31 40.12
N SER A 1143 -6.92 20.97 41.17
CA SER A 1143 -7.62 21.93 42.03
C SER A 1143 -8.06 21.24 43.33
N LEU A 1144 -7.17 21.27 44.33
CA LEU A 1144 -7.51 21.36 45.75
C LEU A 1144 -6.32 21.97 46.49
#